data_AF-A0AAD1XTJ8-F1
#
_entry.id   AF-A0AAD1XTJ8-F1
#
_cell.length_a   1.000
_cell.length_b   1.000
_cell.length_c   1.000
_cell.angle_alpha   90.00
_cell.angle_beta   90.00
_cell.angle_gamma   90.00
#
_symmetry.space_group_name_H-M   'P 1'
#
loop_
_entity.id
_entity.type
_entity.pdbx_description
1 polymer ?
#
loop_
_entity_poly.entity_id
_entity_poly.type
_entity_poly.pdbx_seq_one_letter_code
_entity_poly.pdbx_strand_id
1 'polypeptide(L)'
;MEVYTRKICKSGIEYCNESLAMQLKECITKCLNDPYVFARGSEMFESFLKKKYFLASLLQIACDESNSFNCRQLSIIVLKNHIIDEWVLTTFKDSEKELILHLLISNLGITNDRIRVELSYIISQIVSYDYDNLHPSLIPSLINNCLLGDDQIAVMGSLTTLIQCFNTLGDRFIELVPNLLTDLHTCHQNVKEVKIFEKVFELLYCFFNSCSIFEHTDTEKFDRLLPEEKTCEWLLICKNFSLKPIEFPHGSNYNLVRLALKAQDSLYSDIESRGLDEGYCTIKECIDCLAFYLETFLKETYEVCEDANSDDEGFLAMISQLIELTTTLLKLEETEDDFLNVNQMYTVLLYMNITKEQESLFQDDPNQYISDEDNEYATKDLKSWANDFMNEVIDQHEEKIPIILQAIERLLIRPEETKHSSTNTDSREFIYCEDSVEFRMKCIEAGLYCLGNLPDGIQSNNNCVDSSILTIIDSIVIPYLQNPDEYPEYIQMRALWVLKQKKRIITDPKLKDTVFQVAGHHFLDSNNLAIKLSACEILPHFQSEMNEEQSEALLQEILKILEEANAETVSIPLLYFKEFTKDSSIFKRFINSNIVEGILVLFQKYHIDPFVGDDFCSLLKSWVYQDLSLTSELIVPFIMNSIVKEHESSSKPTTDPNDEVTGTAIFDYSLDMGECILEVSKAVGKLPDKIDYKFFESLSQVLVETNEIFIQTTLLGFYHKLVGALISKIQESHEAIGLIKAVIEKFLDNTKVYERGILHIGELVVTYLSNFTSSPVEDFIAITPMILTRLYTVSSSNILEALLYPFLHMCLTSQEETLSKLEDREIQIFVDNLANYAERGAFRNKNAKNGCLKVILMNIVQRIHQYDKGCNDTHKSNLCSRLTQIREYPPLFAFILMICRMVERQSISDEFDEYDSFCNIGAQQPSDTTFEKQCLEKIRSEISNSQTTIQELKSLIESLVQPKEAELIQKYMFTD
;
A
#
# COMPACT_ATOMS: atom_id res chain seq x y z
N MET A 1 50.00 -35.41 15.11
CA MET A 1 49.20 -34.41 14.39
C MET A 1 49.59 -33.01 14.82
N GLU A 2 49.38 -32.56 16.07
CA GLU A 2 49.81 -31.22 16.55
C GLU A 2 51.29 -30.83 16.28
N VAL A 3 52.23 -31.76 16.39
CA VAL A 3 53.67 -31.50 16.10
C VAL A 3 53.93 -31.41 14.58
N TYR A 4 53.09 -32.03 13.75
CA TYR A 4 53.13 -31.95 12.29
C TYR A 4 52.41 -30.69 11.79
N THR A 5 51.31 -30.29 12.43
CA THR A 5 50.60 -29.02 12.19
C THR A 5 51.46 -27.82 12.62
N ARG A 6 52.13 -27.88 13.78
CA ARG A 6 53.08 -26.83 14.21
C ARG A 6 54.33 -26.74 13.34
N LYS A 7 54.77 -27.83 12.69
CA LYS A 7 55.91 -27.80 11.75
C LYS A 7 55.53 -27.29 10.37
N ILE A 8 54.30 -27.50 9.90
CA ILE A 8 53.81 -26.97 8.62
C ILE A 8 53.47 -25.46 8.75
N CYS A 9 52.98 -25.00 9.90
CA CYS A 9 52.70 -23.57 10.11
C CYS A 9 53.96 -22.70 10.32
N LYS A 10 55.08 -23.23 10.84
CA LYS A 10 56.24 -22.41 11.25
C LYS A 10 57.41 -22.28 10.27
N SER A 11 57.47 -22.99 9.15
CA SER A 11 58.70 -22.97 8.31
C SER A 11 58.53 -22.59 6.84
N GLY A 12 57.34 -22.19 6.41
CA GLY A 12 57.11 -21.73 5.02
C GLY A 12 56.08 -20.61 4.84
N ILE A 13 55.27 -20.31 5.87
CA ILE A 13 54.18 -19.32 5.80
C ILE A 13 54.63 -17.96 6.36
N GLU A 14 55.50 -17.91 7.36
CA GLU A 14 55.93 -16.66 8.01
C GLU A 14 56.80 -15.75 7.10
N TYR A 15 57.69 -16.30 6.26
CA TYR A 15 58.65 -15.46 5.50
C TYR A 15 58.11 -14.83 4.20
N CYS A 16 57.06 -15.38 3.58
CA CYS A 16 56.45 -14.79 2.38
C CYS A 16 55.22 -13.92 2.68
N ASN A 17 54.50 -14.17 3.78
CA ASN A 17 53.31 -13.38 4.16
C ASN A 17 53.66 -12.01 4.73
N GLU A 18 54.72 -11.88 5.54
CA GLU A 18 55.13 -10.57 6.09
C GLU A 18 55.52 -9.57 4.99
N SER A 19 56.14 -10.04 3.90
CA SER A 19 56.54 -9.20 2.78
C SER A 19 55.34 -8.64 2.00
N LEU A 20 54.25 -9.40 1.87
CA LEU A 20 53.04 -8.94 1.17
C LEU A 20 52.24 -7.97 2.04
N ALA A 21 52.06 -8.30 3.33
CA ALA A 21 51.39 -7.44 4.29
C ALA A 21 52.10 -6.09 4.46
N MET A 22 53.45 -6.07 4.49
CA MET A 22 54.21 -4.81 4.52
C MET A 22 54.00 -3.96 3.27
N GLN A 23 54.02 -4.55 2.06
CA GLN A 23 53.78 -3.83 0.81
C GLN A 23 52.36 -3.27 0.72
N LEU A 24 51.36 -4.05 1.15
CA LEU A 24 49.96 -3.62 1.21
C LEU A 24 49.76 -2.48 2.20
N LYS A 25 50.33 -2.60 3.41
CA LYS A 25 50.28 -1.55 4.44
C LYS A 25 50.90 -0.25 3.94
N GLU A 26 52.05 -0.32 3.27
CA GLU A 26 52.70 0.86 2.68
C GLU A 26 51.82 1.49 1.58
N CYS A 27 51.19 0.67 0.73
CA CYS A 27 50.26 1.12 -0.30
C CYS A 27 49.04 1.83 0.31
N ILE A 28 48.36 1.21 1.28
CA ILE A 28 47.20 1.75 2.00
C ILE A 28 47.54 3.07 2.69
N THR A 29 48.68 3.12 3.38
CA THR A 29 49.12 4.32 4.09
C THR A 29 49.41 5.47 3.12
N LYS A 30 49.94 5.18 1.93
CA LYS A 30 50.15 6.19 0.89
C LYS A 30 48.83 6.67 0.27
N CYS A 31 47.88 5.77 0.03
CA CYS A 31 46.54 6.11 -0.47
C CYS A 31 45.76 7.04 0.48
N LEU A 32 45.94 6.86 1.80
CA LEU A 32 45.28 7.69 2.82
C LEU A 32 45.85 9.11 2.94
N ASN A 33 47.10 9.33 2.50
CA ASN A 33 47.81 10.58 2.73
C ASN A 33 47.90 11.51 1.50
N ASP A 34 47.63 11.02 0.28
CA ASP A 34 47.71 11.82 -0.95
C ASP A 34 46.64 11.41 -2.00
N PRO A 35 45.70 12.31 -2.36
CA PRO A 35 44.66 12.06 -3.37
C PRO A 35 45.20 11.71 -4.77
N TYR A 36 46.38 12.23 -5.16
CA TYR A 36 47.01 11.89 -6.44
C TYR A 36 47.66 10.49 -6.44
N VAL A 37 48.00 9.99 -5.25
CA VAL A 37 48.51 8.63 -5.06
C VAL A 37 47.36 7.63 -4.91
N PHE A 38 46.15 8.07 -4.56
CA PHE A 38 44.95 7.21 -4.56
C PHE A 38 44.67 6.60 -5.93
N ALA A 39 44.72 7.39 -7.01
CA ALA A 39 44.48 6.91 -8.39
C ALA A 39 45.53 5.85 -8.84
N ARG A 40 46.82 6.08 -8.57
CA ARG A 40 47.89 5.09 -8.81
C ARG A 40 47.87 3.92 -7.84
N GLY A 41 47.43 4.16 -6.62
CA GLY A 41 47.26 3.16 -5.58
C GLY A 41 46.15 2.18 -5.92
N SER A 42 45.06 2.64 -6.56
CA SER A 42 43.99 1.79 -7.09
C SER A 42 44.50 0.81 -8.15
N GLU A 43 45.30 1.28 -9.12
CA GLU A 43 45.96 0.42 -10.12
C GLU A 43 46.92 -0.60 -9.49
N MET A 44 47.68 -0.18 -8.45
CA MET A 44 48.50 -1.12 -7.69
C MET A 44 47.64 -2.12 -6.90
N PHE A 45 46.51 -1.69 -6.35
CA PHE A 45 45.54 -2.54 -5.65
C PHE A 45 44.99 -3.65 -6.56
N GLU A 46 44.67 -3.35 -7.82
CA GLU A 46 44.28 -4.38 -8.81
C GLU A 46 45.35 -5.48 -8.99
N SER A 47 46.63 -5.11 -8.89
CA SER A 47 47.73 -6.08 -8.96
C SER A 47 47.83 -6.97 -7.72
N PHE A 48 47.34 -6.49 -6.56
CA PHE A 48 47.31 -7.23 -5.31
C PHE A 48 46.11 -8.17 -5.22
N LEU A 49 44.95 -7.82 -5.81
CA LEU A 49 43.75 -8.67 -5.86
C LEU A 49 44.04 -10.08 -6.38
N LYS A 50 45.00 -10.21 -7.31
CA LYS A 50 45.37 -11.47 -7.96
C LYS A 50 46.37 -12.31 -7.17
N LYS A 51 46.86 -11.83 -6.02
CA LYS A 51 47.89 -12.53 -5.22
C LYS A 51 47.25 -13.46 -4.19
N LYS A 52 47.82 -14.66 -4.05
CA LYS A 52 47.45 -15.61 -3.01
C LYS A 52 47.67 -15.00 -1.62
N TYR A 53 46.74 -15.21 -0.68
CA TYR A 53 46.77 -14.66 0.68
C TYR A 53 46.55 -13.14 0.78
N PHE A 54 46.03 -12.49 -0.27
CA PHE A 54 45.66 -11.07 -0.24
C PHE A 54 44.70 -10.75 0.92
N LEU A 55 43.61 -11.52 1.06
CA LEU A 55 42.62 -11.31 2.13
C LEU A 55 43.18 -11.56 3.53
N ALA A 56 44.00 -12.62 3.69
CA ALA A 56 44.67 -12.88 4.97
C ALA A 56 45.62 -11.74 5.36
N SER A 57 46.30 -11.12 4.38
CA SER A 57 47.17 -9.97 4.61
C SER A 57 46.39 -8.71 4.98
N LEU A 58 45.25 -8.44 4.33
CA LEU A 58 44.34 -7.34 4.71
C LEU A 58 43.81 -7.50 6.13
N LEU A 59 43.40 -8.72 6.48
CA LEU A 59 42.92 -9.05 7.81
C LEU A 59 44.02 -8.87 8.87
N GLN A 60 45.25 -9.30 8.58
CA GLN A 60 46.39 -9.06 9.47
C GLN A 60 46.63 -7.56 9.71
N ILE A 61 46.54 -6.73 8.66
CA ILE A 61 46.69 -5.27 8.79
C ILE A 61 45.54 -4.67 9.61
N ALA A 62 44.30 -5.12 9.36
CA ALA A 62 43.12 -4.65 10.09
C ALA A 62 43.16 -5.00 11.59
N CYS A 63 43.64 -6.19 11.92
CA CYS A 63 43.66 -6.72 13.29
C CYS A 63 44.89 -6.31 14.11
N ASP A 64 45.98 -5.89 13.46
CA ASP A 64 47.19 -5.43 14.14
C ASP A 64 46.99 -4.03 14.76
N GLU A 65 46.91 -3.98 16.09
CA GLU A 65 46.69 -2.76 16.87
C GLU A 65 47.83 -1.75 16.79
N SER A 66 49.01 -2.14 16.29
CA SER A 66 50.12 -1.20 16.04
C SER A 66 49.86 -0.29 14.82
N ASN A 67 48.86 -0.60 14.00
CA ASN A 67 48.48 0.19 12.83
C ASN A 67 47.53 1.33 13.19
N SER A 68 47.58 2.43 12.42
CA SER A 68 46.65 3.55 12.61
C SER A 68 45.20 3.11 12.34
N PHE A 69 44.25 3.70 13.06
CA PHE A 69 42.82 3.37 12.92
C PHE A 69 42.33 3.48 11.45
N ASN A 70 42.69 4.55 10.74
CA ASN A 70 42.30 4.75 9.34
C ASN A 70 42.86 3.64 8.41
N CYS A 71 44.08 3.17 8.67
CA CYS A 71 44.69 2.06 7.92
C CYS A 71 43.94 0.76 8.18
N ARG A 72 43.59 0.50 9.44
CA ARG A 72 42.81 -0.68 9.85
C ARG A 72 41.39 -0.65 9.26
N GLN A 73 40.73 0.51 9.33
CA GLN A 73 39.37 0.72 8.81
C GLN A 73 39.31 0.56 7.29
N LEU A 74 40.26 1.15 6.54
CA LEU A 74 40.29 0.97 5.09
C LEU A 74 40.57 -0.50 4.72
N SER A 75 41.48 -1.16 5.44
CA SER A 75 41.80 -2.57 5.20
C SER A 75 40.58 -3.48 5.38
N ILE A 76 39.77 -3.25 6.41
CA ILE A 76 38.57 -4.06 6.66
C ILE A 76 37.42 -3.74 5.69
N ILE A 77 37.28 -2.49 5.24
CA ILE A 77 36.29 -2.12 4.20
C ILE A 77 36.65 -2.78 2.86
N VAL A 78 37.92 -2.75 2.47
CA VAL A 78 38.37 -3.42 1.23
C VAL A 78 38.18 -4.93 1.33
N LEU A 79 38.50 -5.52 2.49
CA LEU A 79 38.25 -6.94 2.76
C LEU A 79 36.75 -7.27 2.61
N LYS A 80 35.87 -6.47 3.21
CA LYS A 80 34.42 -6.63 3.14
C LYS A 80 33.91 -6.61 1.70
N ASN A 81 34.23 -5.56 0.95
CA ASN A 81 33.75 -5.42 -0.43
C ASN A 81 34.23 -6.58 -1.30
N HIS A 82 35.49 -6.99 -1.15
CA HIS A 82 36.03 -8.10 -1.94
C HIS A 82 35.37 -9.44 -1.61
N ILE A 83 35.02 -9.68 -0.34
CA ILE A 83 34.28 -10.89 0.05
C ILE A 83 32.86 -10.86 -0.52
N ILE A 84 32.19 -9.72 -0.49
CA ILE A 84 30.83 -9.59 -1.07
C ILE A 84 30.87 -9.88 -2.58
N ASP A 85 31.86 -9.35 -3.30
CA ASP A 85 31.93 -9.45 -4.76
C ASP A 85 32.39 -10.83 -5.26
N GLU A 86 33.34 -11.48 -4.57
CA GLU A 86 34.10 -12.62 -5.14
C GLU A 86 33.91 -13.96 -4.41
N TRP A 87 33.28 -14.00 -3.23
CA TRP A 87 33.23 -15.24 -2.42
C TRP A 87 32.41 -16.37 -3.07
N VAL A 88 31.36 -16.03 -3.83
CA VAL A 88 30.43 -16.98 -4.49
C VAL A 88 30.98 -17.52 -5.82
N LEU A 89 31.85 -16.78 -6.51
CA LEU A 89 32.29 -17.07 -7.88
C LEU A 89 33.30 -18.24 -8.00
N THR A 90 33.47 -19.06 -6.96
CA THR A 90 34.42 -20.20 -6.87
C THR A 90 35.90 -19.83 -7.09
N THR A 91 36.24 -18.55 -6.98
CA THR A 91 37.58 -18.00 -7.21
C THR A 91 38.59 -18.45 -6.13
N PHE A 92 38.12 -18.79 -4.93
CA PHE A 92 38.93 -19.22 -3.79
C PHE A 92 39.00 -20.75 -3.64
N LYS A 93 40.17 -21.25 -3.21
CA LYS A 93 40.33 -22.66 -2.81
C LYS A 93 39.80 -22.87 -1.38
N ASP A 94 39.26 -24.05 -1.09
CA ASP A 94 38.72 -24.41 0.23
C ASP A 94 39.72 -24.16 1.37
N SER A 95 41.00 -24.50 1.18
CA SER A 95 42.06 -24.25 2.17
C SER A 95 42.32 -22.77 2.46
N GLU A 96 41.99 -21.87 1.52
CA GLU A 96 42.14 -20.41 1.70
C GLU A 96 40.90 -19.83 2.41
N LYS A 97 39.71 -20.33 2.06
CA LYS A 97 38.46 -20.02 2.78
C LYS A 97 38.54 -20.42 4.26
N GLU A 98 38.99 -21.64 4.55
CA GLU A 98 39.20 -22.14 5.92
C GLU A 98 40.19 -21.26 6.71
N LEU A 99 41.29 -20.86 6.08
CA LEU A 99 42.30 -20.00 6.70
C LEU A 99 41.72 -18.62 7.05
N ILE A 100 40.99 -18.00 6.11
CA ILE A 100 40.36 -16.70 6.32
C ILE A 100 39.34 -16.78 7.45
N LEU A 101 38.48 -17.81 7.44
CA LEU A 101 37.47 -18.00 8.47
C LEU A 101 38.08 -18.21 9.87
N HIS A 102 39.11 -19.05 9.97
CA HIS A 102 39.86 -19.23 11.22
C HIS A 102 40.46 -17.91 11.71
N LEU A 103 41.06 -17.12 10.82
CA LEU A 103 41.64 -15.83 11.18
C LEU A 103 40.56 -14.84 11.64
N LEU A 104 39.41 -14.76 10.97
CA LEU A 104 38.30 -13.90 11.38
C LEU A 104 37.82 -14.23 12.80
N ILE A 105 37.52 -15.50 13.08
CA ILE A 105 37.04 -15.96 14.40
C ILE A 105 38.08 -15.69 15.49
N SER A 106 39.36 -16.00 15.21
CA SER A 106 40.45 -15.81 16.19
C SER A 106 40.69 -14.34 16.56
N ASN A 107 40.21 -13.38 15.76
CA ASN A 107 40.37 -11.95 15.99
C ASN A 107 39.09 -11.25 16.49
N LEU A 108 38.05 -12.00 16.88
CA LEU A 108 36.85 -11.41 17.49
C LEU A 108 37.12 -10.75 18.85
N GLY A 109 38.22 -11.10 19.53
CA GLY A 109 38.68 -10.45 20.77
C GLY A 109 39.37 -9.09 20.58
N ILE A 110 39.20 -8.42 19.43
CA ILE A 110 39.84 -7.14 19.17
C ILE A 110 39.18 -6.00 19.97
N THR A 111 40.01 -5.13 20.55
CA THR A 111 39.57 -4.06 21.45
C THR A 111 38.73 -2.98 20.77
N ASN A 112 38.88 -2.78 19.46
CA ASN A 112 38.17 -1.74 18.72
C ASN A 112 36.78 -2.21 18.25
N ASP A 113 35.73 -1.62 18.82
CA ASP A 113 34.33 -1.98 18.55
C ASP A 113 33.93 -1.89 17.07
N ARG A 114 34.33 -0.82 16.37
CA ARG A 114 33.98 -0.63 14.95
C ARG A 114 34.57 -1.74 14.08
N ILE A 115 35.82 -2.10 14.31
CA ILE A 115 36.49 -3.17 13.57
C ILE A 115 35.86 -4.53 13.93
N ARG A 116 35.52 -4.76 15.20
CA ARG A 116 34.88 -6.01 15.65
C ARG A 116 33.49 -6.22 15.04
N VAL A 117 32.68 -5.17 14.93
CA VAL A 117 31.37 -5.20 14.26
C VAL A 117 31.51 -5.50 12.77
N GLU A 118 32.50 -4.90 12.09
CA GLU A 118 32.80 -5.19 10.68
C GLU A 118 33.31 -6.63 10.48
N LEU A 119 34.13 -7.16 11.38
CA LEU A 119 34.55 -8.58 11.35
C LEU A 119 33.34 -9.51 11.49
N SER A 120 32.44 -9.21 12.43
CA SER A 120 31.20 -9.96 12.63
C SER A 120 30.34 -9.97 11.36
N TYR A 121 30.24 -8.81 10.69
CA TYR A 121 29.43 -8.66 9.47
C TYR A 121 30.05 -9.43 8.29
N ILE A 122 31.37 -9.37 8.14
CA ILE A 122 32.09 -10.15 7.13
C ILE A 122 31.85 -11.65 7.35
N ILE A 123 31.89 -12.11 8.60
CA ILE A 123 31.57 -13.51 8.91
C ILE A 123 30.13 -13.81 8.48
N SER A 124 29.14 -12.98 8.83
CA SER A 124 27.74 -13.24 8.46
C SER A 124 27.52 -13.30 6.94
N GLN A 125 28.20 -12.47 6.15
CA GLN A 125 28.19 -12.56 4.68
C GLN A 125 28.85 -13.84 4.16
N ILE A 126 29.95 -14.30 4.76
CA ILE A 126 30.55 -15.59 4.40
C ILE A 126 29.57 -16.73 4.67
N VAL A 127 28.87 -16.68 5.82
CA VAL A 127 27.88 -17.70 6.17
C VAL A 127 26.70 -17.69 5.20
N SER A 128 26.23 -16.52 4.77
CA SER A 128 25.10 -16.41 3.83
C SER A 128 25.37 -17.14 2.51
N TYR A 129 26.63 -17.16 2.07
CA TYR A 129 27.06 -17.81 0.84
C TYR A 129 27.46 -19.28 0.97
N ASP A 130 28.07 -19.68 2.09
CA ASP A 130 28.79 -20.97 2.20
C ASP A 130 28.39 -21.76 3.46
N TYR A 131 27.17 -21.53 3.97
CA TYR A 131 26.66 -22.15 5.20
C TYR A 131 26.80 -23.67 5.20
N ASP A 132 26.29 -24.39 4.20
CA ASP A 132 26.22 -25.86 4.22
C ASP A 132 27.61 -26.52 4.31
N ASN A 133 28.65 -25.86 3.78
CA ASN A 133 30.02 -26.36 3.82
C ASN A 133 30.76 -25.91 5.10
N LEU A 134 30.46 -24.73 5.64
CA LEU A 134 31.18 -24.12 6.78
C LEU A 134 30.53 -24.41 8.15
N HIS A 135 29.21 -24.62 8.17
CA HIS A 135 28.37 -24.79 9.36
C HIS A 135 28.93 -25.81 10.39
N PRO A 136 29.46 -26.99 10.01
CA PRO A 136 29.93 -27.98 10.98
C PRO A 136 31.11 -27.53 11.85
N SER A 137 31.88 -26.54 11.39
CA SER A 137 33.08 -26.05 12.10
C SER A 137 32.91 -24.65 12.68
N LEU A 138 32.07 -23.81 12.07
CA LEU A 138 31.94 -22.40 12.41
C LEU A 138 31.25 -22.19 13.77
N ILE A 139 30.07 -22.79 13.95
CA ILE A 139 29.27 -22.60 15.16
C ILE A 139 29.97 -23.17 16.39
N PRO A 140 30.51 -24.41 16.38
CA PRO A 140 31.29 -24.91 17.50
C PRO A 140 32.54 -24.08 17.80
N SER A 141 33.15 -23.45 16.79
CA SER A 141 34.32 -22.59 16.99
C SER A 141 33.94 -21.25 17.64
N LEU A 142 32.83 -20.63 17.23
CA LEU A 142 32.30 -19.42 17.87
C LEU A 142 31.89 -19.69 19.33
N ILE A 143 31.19 -20.80 19.57
CA ILE A 143 30.73 -21.16 20.92
C ILE A 143 31.92 -21.50 21.84
N ASN A 144 32.77 -22.46 21.45
CA ASN A 144 33.80 -22.99 22.35
C ASN A 144 35.02 -22.07 22.49
N ASN A 145 35.38 -21.32 21.44
CA ASN A 145 36.59 -20.50 21.49
C ASN A 145 36.31 -19.04 21.90
N CYS A 146 35.05 -18.59 21.83
CA CYS A 146 34.72 -17.20 22.10
C CYS A 146 33.58 -17.05 23.12
N LEU A 147 32.40 -17.64 22.88
CA LEU A 147 31.22 -17.45 23.75
C LEU A 147 31.41 -18.00 25.17
N LEU A 148 32.02 -19.18 25.31
CA LEU A 148 32.27 -19.84 26.60
C LEU A 148 33.70 -19.56 27.14
N GLY A 149 34.43 -18.63 26.51
CA GLY A 149 35.77 -18.23 26.94
C GLY A 149 35.76 -17.20 28.07
N ASP A 150 36.93 -16.99 28.69
CA ASP A 150 37.09 -15.99 29.77
C ASP A 150 37.25 -14.55 29.26
N ASP A 151 37.52 -14.35 27.96
CA ASP A 151 37.72 -13.03 27.35
C ASP A 151 36.39 -12.36 26.98
N GLN A 152 35.97 -11.40 27.80
CA GLN A 152 34.73 -10.64 27.63
C GLN A 152 34.62 -9.94 26.26
N ILE A 153 35.75 -9.49 25.68
CA ILE A 153 35.74 -8.82 24.38
C ILE A 153 35.46 -9.83 23.27
N ALA A 154 36.06 -11.02 23.35
CA ALA A 154 35.79 -12.11 22.42
C ALA A 154 34.36 -12.65 22.55
N VAL A 155 33.83 -12.74 23.78
CA VAL A 155 32.42 -13.09 24.04
C VAL A 155 31.48 -12.11 23.34
N MET A 156 31.70 -10.80 23.50
CA MET A 156 30.90 -9.75 22.84
C MET A 156 30.98 -9.83 21.30
N GLY A 157 32.18 -10.08 20.76
CA GLY A 157 32.37 -10.29 19.31
C GLY A 157 31.61 -11.52 18.80
N SER A 158 31.62 -12.61 19.56
CA SER A 158 30.89 -13.84 19.23
C SER A 158 29.38 -13.63 19.23
N LEU A 159 28.84 -12.98 20.27
CA LEU A 159 27.40 -12.68 20.35
C LEU A 159 26.95 -11.78 19.19
N THR A 160 27.73 -10.74 18.87
CA THR A 160 27.45 -9.84 17.73
C THR A 160 27.43 -10.60 16.41
N THR A 161 28.39 -11.52 16.23
CA THR A 161 28.47 -12.39 15.04
C THR A 161 27.26 -13.30 14.92
N LEU A 162 26.83 -13.93 16.03
CA LEU A 162 25.65 -14.80 16.05
C LEU A 162 24.38 -14.02 15.69
N ILE A 163 24.15 -12.85 16.30
CA ILE A 163 22.99 -11.99 15.98
C ILE A 163 22.94 -11.67 14.48
N GLN A 164 24.08 -11.23 13.90
CA GLN A 164 24.13 -10.92 12.48
C GLN A 164 23.92 -12.14 11.58
N CYS A 165 24.40 -13.32 11.99
CA CYS A 165 24.14 -14.58 11.28
C CYS A 165 22.64 -14.91 11.30
N PHE A 166 21.98 -14.82 12.45
CA PHE A 166 20.53 -15.03 12.58
C PHE A 166 19.73 -14.05 11.70
N ASN A 167 20.07 -12.77 11.73
CA ASN A 167 19.42 -11.76 10.89
C ASN A 167 19.64 -11.99 9.38
N THR A 168 20.72 -12.68 8.98
CA THR A 168 21.03 -12.93 7.57
C THR A 168 20.41 -14.24 7.06
N LEU A 169 20.30 -15.26 7.92
CA LEU A 169 19.96 -16.64 7.52
C LEU A 169 18.60 -17.13 7.99
N GLY A 170 17.99 -16.44 8.96
CA GLY A 170 16.66 -16.75 9.50
C GLY A 170 16.50 -18.23 9.81
N ASP A 171 15.55 -18.87 9.11
CA ASP A 171 15.09 -20.23 9.36
C ASP A 171 16.17 -21.32 9.30
N ARG A 172 17.28 -21.08 8.59
CA ARG A 172 18.37 -22.06 8.44
C ARG A 172 19.18 -22.29 9.72
N PHE A 173 19.09 -21.37 10.68
CA PHE A 173 19.82 -21.41 11.95
C PHE A 173 19.02 -22.02 13.10
N ILE A 174 17.73 -22.26 12.90
CA ILE A 174 16.79 -22.55 13.97
C ILE A 174 17.10 -23.87 14.70
N GLU A 175 17.57 -24.90 14.00
CA GLU A 175 17.92 -26.20 14.62
C GLU A 175 19.08 -26.10 15.64
N LEU A 176 19.81 -24.98 15.69
CA LEU A 176 20.86 -24.72 16.68
C LEU A 176 20.33 -24.12 17.99
N VAL A 177 19.13 -23.53 17.97
CA VAL A 177 18.56 -22.76 19.08
C VAL A 177 18.55 -23.54 20.41
N PRO A 178 18.14 -24.81 20.50
CA PRO A 178 18.12 -25.54 21.77
C PRO A 178 19.47 -25.61 22.49
N ASN A 179 20.54 -25.86 21.72
CA ASN A 179 21.89 -25.94 22.27
C ASN A 179 22.41 -24.55 22.66
N LEU A 180 22.17 -23.56 21.79
CA LEU A 180 22.57 -22.17 22.03
C LEU A 180 21.87 -21.55 23.24
N LEU A 181 20.61 -21.89 23.53
CA LEU A 181 19.92 -21.44 24.74
C LEU A 181 20.65 -21.90 26.02
N THR A 182 21.20 -23.12 26.01
CA THR A 182 21.97 -23.67 27.13
C THR A 182 23.34 -23.00 27.25
N ASP A 183 24.02 -22.77 26.13
CA ASP A 183 25.31 -22.08 26.09
C ASP A 183 25.17 -20.61 26.53
N LEU A 184 24.10 -19.93 26.13
CA LEU A 184 23.79 -18.57 26.57
C LEU A 184 23.54 -18.50 28.07
N HIS A 185 22.92 -19.52 28.67
CA HIS A 185 22.67 -19.52 30.11
C HIS A 185 23.99 -19.63 30.87
N THR A 186 24.92 -20.45 30.36
CA THR A 186 26.28 -20.55 30.89
C THR A 186 27.05 -19.23 30.73
N CYS A 187 26.91 -18.55 29.58
CA CYS A 187 27.48 -17.23 29.35
C CYS A 187 26.92 -16.19 30.33
N HIS A 188 25.60 -16.14 30.51
CA HIS A 188 24.92 -15.20 31.42
C HIS A 188 25.44 -15.34 32.86
N GLN A 189 25.68 -16.55 33.34
CA GLN A 189 26.21 -16.80 34.69
C GLN A 189 27.66 -16.34 34.89
N ASN A 190 28.46 -16.36 33.83
CA ASN A 190 29.91 -16.08 33.90
C ASN A 190 30.27 -14.61 33.65
N VAL A 191 29.34 -13.83 33.09
CA VAL A 191 29.58 -12.44 32.69
C VAL A 191 29.03 -11.43 33.70
N LYS A 192 29.66 -10.27 33.78
CA LYS A 192 29.25 -9.15 34.65
C LYS A 192 29.08 -7.81 33.92
N GLU A 193 29.40 -7.76 32.64
CA GLU A 193 29.34 -6.53 31.83
C GLU A 193 27.95 -6.33 31.23
N VAL A 194 27.39 -5.13 31.40
CA VAL A 194 26.04 -4.76 30.91
C VAL A 194 25.91 -4.94 29.40
N LYS A 195 26.88 -4.48 28.61
CA LYS A 195 26.86 -4.58 27.14
C LYS A 195 26.77 -6.03 26.64
N ILE A 196 27.30 -6.98 27.40
CA ILE A 196 27.16 -8.39 27.06
C ILE A 196 25.75 -8.88 27.35
N PHE A 197 25.13 -8.46 28.46
CA PHE A 197 23.72 -8.76 28.73
C PHE A 197 22.80 -8.20 27.64
N GLU A 198 23.07 -6.99 27.13
CA GLU A 198 22.32 -6.44 25.99
C GLU A 198 22.38 -7.38 24.78
N LYS A 199 23.59 -7.84 24.41
CA LYS A 199 23.75 -8.78 23.31
C LYS A 199 23.14 -10.17 23.57
N VAL A 200 23.09 -10.62 24.82
CA VAL A 200 22.39 -11.86 25.19
C VAL A 200 20.89 -11.70 24.94
N PHE A 201 20.26 -10.63 25.40
CA PHE A 201 18.82 -10.41 25.19
C PHE A 201 18.47 -10.13 23.72
N GLU A 202 19.31 -9.40 22.99
CA GLU A 202 19.14 -9.21 21.55
C GLU A 202 19.16 -10.54 20.78
N LEU A 203 20.07 -11.45 21.15
CA LEU A 203 20.14 -12.78 20.54
C LEU A 203 18.96 -13.68 20.94
N LEU A 204 18.48 -13.58 22.19
CA LEU A 204 17.26 -14.28 22.63
C LEU A 204 16.04 -13.81 21.84
N TYR A 205 15.88 -12.50 21.65
CA TYR A 205 14.84 -11.96 20.77
C TYR A 205 14.93 -12.54 19.36
N CYS A 206 16.13 -12.60 18.76
CA CYS A 206 16.31 -13.25 17.45
C CYS A 206 15.88 -14.72 17.46
N PHE A 207 16.17 -15.47 18.53
CA PHE A 207 15.78 -16.89 18.63
C PHE A 207 14.27 -17.04 18.68
N PHE A 208 13.61 -16.30 19.57
CA PHE A 208 12.17 -16.40 19.80
C PHE A 208 11.39 -15.97 18.55
N ASN A 209 11.73 -14.81 17.99
CA ASN A 209 11.11 -14.30 16.77
C ASN A 209 11.35 -15.19 15.53
N SER A 210 12.46 -15.95 15.48
CA SER A 210 12.67 -16.91 14.39
C SER A 210 11.87 -18.20 14.61
N CYS A 211 11.67 -18.61 15.86
CA CYS A 211 10.94 -19.83 16.17
C CYS A 211 9.42 -19.66 16.03
N SER A 212 8.87 -18.47 16.27
CA SER A 212 7.42 -18.19 16.22
C SER A 212 6.74 -18.63 14.92
N ILE A 213 7.44 -18.58 13.79
CA ILE A 213 6.97 -19.06 12.48
C ILE A 213 6.45 -20.52 12.53
N PHE A 214 6.98 -21.34 13.45
CA PHE A 214 6.61 -22.74 13.58
C PHE A 214 5.44 -23.00 14.54
N GLU A 215 4.98 -22.02 15.32
CA GLU A 215 3.98 -22.25 16.36
C GLU A 215 2.68 -22.83 15.80
N HIS A 216 2.10 -22.19 14.77
CA HIS A 216 0.84 -22.65 14.17
C HIS A 216 1.04 -23.64 13.01
N THR A 217 2.27 -23.78 12.49
CA THR A 217 2.55 -24.61 11.30
C THR A 217 3.11 -25.99 11.66
N ASP A 218 3.93 -26.09 12.70
CA ASP A 218 4.59 -27.33 13.16
C ASP A 218 4.90 -27.24 14.68
N THR A 219 3.85 -27.46 15.49
CA THR A 219 3.92 -27.37 16.96
C THR A 219 4.97 -28.30 17.57
N GLU A 220 5.12 -29.52 17.04
CA GLU A 220 6.13 -30.49 17.51
C GLU A 220 7.56 -30.00 17.28
N LYS A 221 7.80 -29.35 16.13
CA LYS A 221 9.09 -28.74 15.85
C LYS A 221 9.33 -27.54 16.76
N PHE A 222 8.33 -26.68 16.94
CA PHE A 222 8.44 -25.54 17.86
C PHE A 222 8.76 -25.98 19.30
N ASP A 223 8.08 -27.02 19.82
CA ASP A 223 8.37 -27.63 21.14
C ASP A 223 9.81 -28.14 21.27
N ARG A 224 10.33 -28.74 20.20
CA ARG A 224 11.71 -29.24 20.17
C ARG A 224 12.71 -28.10 20.17
N LEU A 225 12.38 -26.99 19.53
CA LEU A 225 13.26 -25.82 19.36
C LEU A 225 13.33 -24.95 20.62
N LEU A 226 12.21 -24.80 21.32
CA LEU A 226 12.08 -24.03 22.56
C LEU A 226 11.59 -24.93 23.70
N PRO A 227 12.49 -25.72 24.33
CA PRO A 227 12.12 -26.57 25.45
C PRO A 227 11.54 -25.77 26.62
N GLU A 228 10.35 -26.15 27.08
CA GLU A 228 9.55 -25.45 28.11
C GLU A 228 10.38 -25.02 29.34
N GLU A 229 11.15 -25.94 29.93
CA GLU A 229 11.98 -25.68 31.12
C GLU A 229 13.00 -24.53 30.89
N LYS A 230 13.66 -24.52 29.72
CA LYS A 230 14.66 -23.50 29.39
C LYS A 230 14.05 -22.18 28.99
N THR A 231 12.92 -22.22 28.30
CA THR A 231 12.14 -21.02 27.97
C THR A 231 11.64 -20.33 29.24
N CYS A 232 11.08 -21.09 30.20
CA CYS A 232 10.69 -20.59 31.53
C CYS A 232 11.84 -19.91 32.29
N GLU A 233 13.02 -20.55 32.36
CA GLU A 233 14.20 -19.97 33.00
C GLU A 233 14.56 -18.60 32.40
N TRP A 234 14.56 -18.50 31.07
CA TRP A 234 14.87 -17.25 30.38
C TRP A 234 13.80 -16.18 30.55
N LEU A 235 12.51 -16.56 30.52
CA LEU A 235 11.41 -15.63 30.79
C LEU A 235 11.52 -15.03 32.19
N LEU A 236 11.83 -15.85 33.20
CA LEU A 236 12.04 -15.38 34.57
C LEU A 236 13.26 -14.44 34.67
N ILE A 237 14.34 -14.74 33.93
CA ILE A 237 15.51 -13.84 33.85
C ILE A 237 15.07 -12.50 33.23
N CYS A 238 14.43 -12.51 32.05
CA CYS A 238 13.97 -11.28 31.40
C CYS A 238 13.03 -10.48 32.31
N LYS A 239 12.02 -11.12 32.93
CA LYS A 239 11.09 -10.49 33.89
C LYS A 239 11.82 -9.76 35.01
N ASN A 240 12.89 -10.37 35.55
CA ASN A 240 13.69 -9.76 36.62
C ASN A 240 14.46 -8.52 36.19
N PHE A 241 14.86 -8.42 34.91
CA PHE A 241 15.50 -7.22 34.35
C PHE A 241 14.46 -6.18 33.92
N SER A 242 13.29 -6.62 33.43
CA SER A 242 12.23 -5.75 32.93
C SER A 242 11.50 -4.95 34.01
N LEU A 243 11.19 -5.57 35.16
CA LEU A 243 10.26 -5.01 36.16
C LEU A 243 10.93 -4.40 37.41
N LYS A 244 12.27 -4.37 37.47
CA LYS A 244 13.00 -3.76 38.60
C LYS A 244 13.59 -2.43 38.17
N PRO A 245 13.40 -1.33 38.94
CA PRO A 245 14.15 -0.11 38.75
C PRO A 245 15.64 -0.40 38.86
N ILE A 246 16.37 -0.45 37.74
CA ILE A 246 17.78 -0.83 37.81
C ILE A 246 18.65 0.39 38.07
N GLU A 247 19.06 0.56 39.33
CA GLU A 247 20.15 1.47 39.71
C GLU A 247 21.49 0.82 39.33
N PHE A 248 22.05 1.16 38.17
CA PHE A 248 23.39 0.74 37.80
C PHE A 248 24.45 1.76 38.24
N PRO A 249 25.65 1.33 38.64
CA PRO A 249 26.72 2.22 39.13
C PRO A 249 27.30 3.21 38.10
N HIS A 250 26.84 3.19 36.84
CA HIS A 250 27.33 4.03 35.74
C HIS A 250 26.22 4.69 34.89
N GLY A 251 24.98 4.76 35.39
CA GLY A 251 23.83 5.32 34.66
C GLY A 251 22.79 4.27 34.28
N SER A 252 21.54 4.68 34.07
CA SER A 252 20.41 3.81 33.73
C SER A 252 20.61 3.14 32.37
N ASN A 253 20.60 1.79 32.31
CA ASN A 253 20.73 1.06 31.03
C ASN A 253 19.34 0.75 30.44
N TYR A 254 18.65 1.78 29.96
CA TYR A 254 17.29 1.63 29.41
C TYR A 254 17.23 0.68 28.21
N ASN A 255 18.28 0.65 27.38
CA ASN A 255 18.35 -0.26 26.25
C ASN A 255 18.43 -1.74 26.67
N LEU A 256 19.07 -2.06 27.80
CA LEU A 256 19.08 -3.42 28.36
C LEU A 256 17.67 -3.87 28.75
N VAL A 257 16.95 -3.01 29.47
CA VAL A 257 15.55 -3.25 29.89
C VAL A 257 14.66 -3.40 28.66
N ARG A 258 14.81 -2.52 27.66
CA ARG A 258 14.11 -2.60 26.38
C ARG A 258 14.33 -3.96 25.69
N LEU A 259 15.58 -4.44 25.62
CA LEU A 259 15.88 -5.72 24.97
C LEU A 259 15.31 -6.92 25.75
N ALA A 260 15.29 -6.85 27.09
CA ALA A 260 14.63 -7.86 27.91
C ALA A 260 13.11 -7.88 27.67
N LEU A 261 12.46 -6.72 27.64
CA LEU A 261 11.04 -6.57 27.31
C LEU A 261 10.73 -7.09 25.90
N LYS A 262 11.57 -6.74 24.92
CA LYS A 262 11.39 -7.16 23.52
C LYS A 262 11.52 -8.67 23.34
N ALA A 263 12.45 -9.30 24.06
CA ALA A 263 12.57 -10.75 24.06
C ALA A 263 11.34 -11.43 24.69
N GLN A 264 10.75 -10.85 25.74
CA GLN A 264 9.49 -11.35 26.31
C GLN A 264 8.34 -11.19 25.32
N ASP A 265 8.19 -10.01 24.72
CA ASP A 265 7.13 -9.70 23.78
C ASP A 265 7.09 -10.68 22.60
N SER A 266 8.27 -10.97 22.02
CA SER A 266 8.41 -11.94 20.91
C SER A 266 8.06 -13.40 21.24
N LEU A 267 7.89 -13.73 22.52
CA LEU A 267 7.38 -15.03 22.96
C LEU A 267 5.90 -14.97 23.30
N TYR A 268 5.40 -13.81 23.70
CA TYR A 268 4.02 -13.65 24.15
C TYR A 268 3.08 -13.68 22.94
N SER A 269 3.43 -13.01 21.85
CA SER A 269 2.68 -13.06 20.59
C SER A 269 2.38 -14.46 20.07
N ASP A 270 3.15 -15.47 20.49
CA ASP A 270 3.23 -16.79 19.86
C ASP A 270 3.17 -17.98 20.86
N ILE A 271 2.62 -17.82 22.08
CA ILE A 271 2.54 -18.92 23.08
C ILE A 271 1.23 -18.89 23.89
N GLU A 272 0.08 -18.89 23.22
CA GLU A 272 -1.24 -18.79 23.88
C GLU A 272 -1.66 -20.05 24.70
N SER A 273 -0.83 -21.11 24.80
CA SER A 273 -1.30 -22.43 25.26
C SER A 273 -0.37 -23.29 26.14
N ARG A 274 0.74 -22.77 26.66
CA ARG A 274 1.83 -23.62 27.22
C ARG A 274 2.04 -23.62 28.73
N GLY A 275 1.21 -22.95 29.53
CA GLY A 275 1.31 -23.01 31.00
C GLY A 275 2.64 -22.51 31.57
N LEU A 276 3.32 -21.58 30.86
CA LEU A 276 4.56 -20.92 31.31
C LEU A 276 4.28 -19.81 32.36
N ASP A 277 3.22 -19.97 33.16
CA ASP A 277 2.56 -18.95 33.99
C ASP A 277 3.52 -18.23 34.96
N GLU A 278 4.54 -18.92 35.47
CA GLU A 278 5.48 -18.36 36.46
C GLU A 278 6.46 -17.32 35.88
N GLY A 279 6.67 -17.33 34.55
CA GLY A 279 7.62 -16.45 33.86
C GLY A 279 7.00 -15.17 33.29
N TYR A 280 5.68 -15.11 33.13
CA TYR A 280 4.99 -13.99 32.49
C TYR A 280 4.96 -12.74 33.37
N CYS A 281 5.06 -11.58 32.73
CA CYS A 281 4.70 -10.31 33.35
C CYS A 281 3.17 -10.22 33.36
N THR A 282 2.58 -9.78 34.46
CA THR A 282 1.14 -9.45 34.48
C THR A 282 0.93 -8.03 33.96
N ILE A 283 -0.25 -7.75 33.39
CA ILE A 283 -0.63 -6.40 32.95
C ILE A 283 -0.43 -5.37 34.08
N LYS A 284 -0.82 -5.74 35.30
CA LYS A 284 -0.67 -4.89 36.50
C LYS A 284 0.78 -4.57 36.83
N GLU A 285 1.67 -5.56 36.79
CA GLU A 285 3.11 -5.35 37.01
C GLU A 285 3.71 -4.38 35.98
N CYS A 286 3.31 -4.49 34.70
CA CYS A 286 3.78 -3.60 33.66
C CYS A 286 3.28 -2.16 33.86
N ILE A 287 2.00 -1.97 34.23
CA ILE A 287 1.46 -0.62 34.49
C ILE A 287 2.08 -0.01 35.76
N ASP A 288 2.31 -0.80 36.81
CA ASP A 288 3.00 -0.31 38.00
C ASP A 288 4.45 0.10 37.68
N CYS A 289 5.09 -0.58 36.73
CA CYS A 289 6.40 -0.19 36.20
C CYS A 289 6.33 1.11 35.37
N LEU A 290 5.30 1.30 34.55
CA LEU A 290 5.03 2.57 33.87
C LEU A 290 4.81 3.71 34.88
N ALA A 291 4.10 3.45 35.98
CA ALA A 291 3.90 4.44 37.04
C ALA A 291 5.22 4.86 37.70
N PHE A 292 6.17 3.94 37.82
CA PHE A 292 7.50 4.23 38.36
C PHE A 292 8.31 5.18 37.47
N TYR A 293 8.28 5.00 36.14
CA TYR A 293 9.03 5.82 35.20
C TYR A 293 8.37 7.14 34.83
N LEU A 294 7.10 7.33 35.21
CA LEU A 294 6.32 8.50 34.86
C LEU A 294 6.96 9.80 35.33
N GLU A 295 7.55 9.84 36.53
CA GLU A 295 8.21 11.06 37.03
C GLU A 295 9.39 11.50 36.14
N THR A 296 10.19 10.54 35.66
CA THR A 296 11.31 10.79 34.74
C THR A 296 10.79 11.29 33.40
N PHE A 297 9.79 10.61 32.83
CA PHE A 297 9.17 11.01 31.57
C PHE A 297 8.62 12.43 31.63
N LEU A 298 7.88 12.79 32.68
CA LEU A 298 7.35 14.13 32.82
C LEU A 298 8.49 15.15 32.94
N LYS A 299 9.53 14.91 33.76
CA LYS A 299 10.69 15.81 33.84
C LYS A 299 11.31 16.11 32.48
N GLU A 300 11.56 15.08 31.67
CA GLU A 300 12.12 15.23 30.31
C GLU A 300 11.14 15.94 29.36
N THR A 301 9.84 15.70 29.51
CA THR A 301 8.79 16.32 28.68
C THR A 301 8.57 17.81 29.02
N TYR A 302 8.93 18.26 30.23
CA TYR A 302 8.68 19.63 30.71
C TYR A 302 9.95 20.47 30.94
N GLU A 303 11.14 19.89 31.09
CA GLU A 303 12.40 20.64 31.28
C GLU A 303 13.32 20.44 30.08
N VAL A 304 13.83 21.54 29.51
CA VAL A 304 14.89 21.47 28.49
C VAL A 304 16.16 21.03 29.21
N CYS A 305 16.50 19.75 29.15
CA CYS A 305 17.78 19.27 29.66
C CYS A 305 18.89 19.79 28.73
N GLU A 306 19.64 20.80 29.17
CA GLU A 306 20.83 21.31 28.45
C GLU A 306 21.93 20.22 28.29
N ASP A 307 21.83 19.14 29.09
CA ASP A 307 22.72 17.97 29.08
C ASP A 307 22.03 16.70 28.55
N ALA A 308 21.08 16.82 27.59
CA ALA A 308 20.46 15.68 26.92
C ALA A 308 21.55 14.72 26.41
N ASN A 309 21.72 13.59 27.10
CA ASN A 309 22.70 12.59 26.73
C ASN A 309 22.08 11.76 25.59
N SER A 310 22.92 11.13 24.76
CA SER A 310 22.49 10.19 23.72
C SER A 310 21.68 8.97 24.22
N ASP A 311 21.44 8.88 25.53
CA ASP A 311 20.69 7.82 26.20
C ASP A 311 19.18 8.10 26.29
N ASP A 312 18.74 9.34 25.97
CA ASP A 312 17.33 9.77 26.04
C ASP A 312 16.45 9.03 25.00
N GLU A 313 16.98 8.77 23.79
CA GLU A 313 16.32 7.90 22.79
C GLU A 313 16.13 6.47 23.33
N GLY A 314 17.06 6.00 24.18
CA GLY A 314 17.00 4.69 24.80
C GLY A 314 15.90 4.57 25.86
N PHE A 315 15.62 5.66 26.59
CA PHE A 315 14.55 5.71 27.59
C PHE A 315 13.17 5.64 26.94
N LEU A 316 12.88 6.53 25.98
CA LEU A 316 11.57 6.56 25.32
C LEU A 316 11.30 5.24 24.59
N ALA A 317 12.30 4.67 23.92
CA ALA A 317 12.17 3.37 23.26
C ALA A 317 11.91 2.21 24.25
N MET A 318 12.42 2.29 25.48
CA MET A 318 12.11 1.32 26.54
C MET A 318 10.66 1.44 26.99
N ILE A 319 10.15 2.66 27.19
CA ILE A 319 8.74 2.89 27.56
C ILE A 319 7.80 2.41 26.45
N SER A 320 8.10 2.71 25.19
CA SER A 320 7.32 2.20 24.05
C SER A 320 7.22 0.67 24.07
N GLN A 321 8.34 -0.02 24.28
CA GLN A 321 8.37 -1.48 24.36
C GLN A 321 7.60 -2.03 25.57
N LEU A 322 7.59 -1.30 26.70
CA LEU A 322 6.82 -1.69 27.88
C LEU A 322 5.31 -1.56 27.63
N ILE A 323 4.87 -0.49 26.96
CA ILE A 323 3.48 -0.32 26.54
C ILE A 323 3.10 -1.42 25.54
N GLU A 324 3.93 -1.68 24.52
CA GLU A 324 3.73 -2.75 23.55
C GLU A 324 3.56 -4.12 24.22
N LEU A 325 4.46 -4.49 25.13
CA LEU A 325 4.34 -5.73 25.91
C LEU A 325 3.02 -5.80 26.69
N THR A 326 2.59 -4.69 27.28
CA THR A 326 1.33 -4.62 28.04
C THR A 326 0.14 -4.81 27.11
N THR A 327 0.17 -4.24 25.91
CA THR A 327 -0.85 -4.44 24.86
C THR A 327 -0.85 -5.89 24.35
N THR A 328 0.31 -6.52 24.19
CA THR A 328 0.42 -7.93 23.82
C THR A 328 -0.21 -8.82 24.89
N LEU A 329 0.05 -8.56 26.18
CA LEU A 329 -0.55 -9.33 27.28
C LEU A 329 -2.08 -9.21 27.32
N LEU A 330 -2.64 -8.03 27.02
CA LEU A 330 -4.09 -7.84 26.91
C LEU A 330 -4.75 -8.75 25.86
N LYS A 331 -4.03 -9.09 24.79
CA LYS A 331 -4.53 -9.95 23.72
C LYS A 331 -4.58 -11.43 24.10
N LEU A 332 -3.74 -11.84 25.03
CA LEU A 332 -3.43 -13.25 25.29
C LEU A 332 -4.08 -13.79 26.58
N GLU A 333 -4.16 -12.98 27.63
CA GLU A 333 -4.66 -13.44 28.93
C GLU A 333 -6.20 -13.40 28.98
N GLU A 334 -6.83 -14.42 29.57
CA GLU A 334 -8.13 -14.23 30.20
C GLU A 334 -7.93 -13.25 31.37
N THR A 335 -8.03 -11.96 31.09
CA THR A 335 -7.66 -10.92 32.05
C THR A 335 -8.50 -11.01 33.31
N GLU A 336 -7.87 -10.91 34.49
CA GLU A 336 -8.61 -10.82 35.74
C GLU A 336 -9.52 -9.59 35.76
N ASP A 337 -10.75 -9.69 36.29
CA ASP A 337 -11.70 -8.57 36.35
C ASP A 337 -11.14 -7.26 36.97
N ASP A 338 -10.06 -7.30 37.76
CA ASP A 338 -9.43 -6.14 38.44
C ASP A 338 -8.01 -5.78 37.90
N PHE A 339 -7.68 -6.17 36.67
CA PHE A 339 -6.36 -5.89 36.08
C PHE A 339 -6.09 -4.38 35.88
N LEU A 340 -7.15 -3.60 35.67
CA LEU A 340 -7.10 -2.18 35.35
C LEU A 340 -8.09 -1.37 36.19
N ASN A 341 -7.58 -0.34 36.87
CA ASN A 341 -8.36 0.67 37.60
C ASN A 341 -8.13 2.10 37.07
N VAL A 342 -8.89 3.07 37.60
CA VAL A 342 -8.84 4.47 37.14
C VAL A 342 -7.46 5.09 37.29
N ASN A 343 -6.70 4.76 38.35
CA ASN A 343 -5.36 5.31 38.57
C ASN A 343 -4.36 4.75 37.56
N GLN A 344 -4.43 3.45 37.28
CA GLN A 344 -3.59 2.78 36.31
C GLN A 344 -3.86 3.29 34.89
N MET A 345 -5.13 3.43 34.52
CA MET A 345 -5.49 4.03 33.23
C MET A 345 -5.00 5.48 33.14
N TYR A 346 -5.22 6.27 34.20
CA TYR A 346 -4.71 7.66 34.26
C TYR A 346 -3.19 7.74 34.07
N THR A 347 -2.42 6.83 34.67
CA THR A 347 -0.96 6.73 34.45
C THR A 347 -0.61 6.49 32.98
N VAL A 348 -1.29 5.57 32.30
CA VAL A 348 -1.04 5.29 30.88
C VAL A 348 -1.37 6.52 30.03
N LEU A 349 -2.50 7.18 30.30
CA LEU A 349 -2.92 8.36 29.52
C LEU A 349 -1.97 9.56 29.66
N LEU A 350 -1.21 9.68 30.76
CA LEU A 350 -0.21 10.75 30.90
C LEU A 350 0.97 10.62 29.91
N TYR A 351 1.23 9.43 29.37
CA TYR A 351 2.23 9.24 28.31
C TYR A 351 1.78 9.81 26.95
N MET A 352 0.51 10.23 26.81
CA MET A 352 0.00 10.92 25.63
C MET A 352 0.21 12.45 25.67
N ASN A 353 0.81 12.99 26.74
CA ASN A 353 1.08 14.41 26.86
C ASN A 353 1.99 14.90 25.72
N ILE A 354 1.55 15.97 25.04
CA ILE A 354 2.33 16.64 24.00
C ILE A 354 3.72 17.09 24.50
N THR A 355 4.76 16.90 23.69
CA THR A 355 6.12 17.35 24.04
C THR A 355 6.28 18.86 23.83
N LYS A 356 7.32 19.47 24.42
CA LYS A 356 7.63 20.89 24.16
C LYS A 356 8.02 21.16 22.71
N GLU A 357 8.66 20.20 22.07
CA GLU A 357 9.04 20.30 20.67
C GLU A 357 7.81 20.28 19.77
N GLN A 358 6.86 19.37 20.01
CA GLN A 358 5.57 19.34 19.32
C GLN A 358 4.76 20.62 19.55
N GLU A 359 4.73 21.14 20.79
CA GLU A 359 4.05 22.39 21.09
C GLU A 359 4.64 23.58 20.30
N SER A 360 5.97 23.70 20.23
CA SER A 360 6.63 24.73 19.42
C SER A 360 6.34 24.55 17.94
N LEU A 361 6.42 23.31 17.45
CA LEU A 361 6.17 22.96 16.05
C LEU A 361 4.76 23.37 15.62
N PHE A 362 3.74 23.04 16.42
CA PHE A 362 2.33 23.37 16.11
C PHE A 362 2.02 24.87 16.25
N GLN A 363 2.78 25.60 17.06
CA GLN A 363 2.68 27.06 17.13
C GLN A 363 3.32 27.73 15.90
N ASP A 364 4.44 27.19 15.42
CA ASP A 364 5.20 27.76 14.30
C ASP A 364 4.60 27.42 12.93
N ASP A 365 4.08 26.20 12.75
CA ASP A 365 3.41 25.76 11.51
C ASP A 365 2.08 25.00 11.79
N PRO A 366 0.94 25.70 11.71
CA PRO A 366 -0.37 25.08 11.88
C PRO A 366 -0.70 24.01 10.82
N ASN A 367 -0.07 24.03 9.63
CA ASN A 367 -0.30 22.95 8.64
C ASN A 367 0.33 21.64 9.10
N GLN A 368 1.47 21.71 9.79
CA GLN A 368 2.15 20.55 10.33
C GLN A 368 1.27 19.85 11.38
N TYR A 369 0.51 20.59 12.19
CA TYR A 369 -0.46 20.01 13.12
C TYR A 369 -1.50 19.14 12.40
N ILE A 370 -2.09 19.65 11.31
CA ILE A 370 -3.08 18.89 10.54
C ILE A 370 -2.44 17.66 9.90
N SER A 371 -1.26 17.83 9.30
CA SER A 371 -0.51 16.73 8.69
C SER A 371 -0.20 15.64 9.72
N ASP A 372 0.29 15.99 10.90
CA ASP A 372 0.68 15.02 11.94
C ASP A 372 -0.52 14.26 12.51
N GLU A 373 -1.71 14.89 12.55
CA GLU A 373 -2.93 14.29 13.07
C GLU A 373 -3.71 13.45 12.04
N ASP A 374 -3.60 13.77 10.75
CA ASP A 374 -4.25 13.00 9.66
C ASP A 374 -3.34 11.89 9.09
N ASN A 375 -2.04 11.91 9.36
CA ASN A 375 -1.10 10.93 8.80
C ASN A 375 -1.05 9.64 9.63
N GLU A 376 -1.81 8.62 9.21
CA GLU A 376 -1.74 7.25 9.76
C GLU A 376 -0.33 6.63 9.69
N TYR A 377 0.58 7.19 8.87
CA TYR A 377 1.95 6.73 8.68
C TYR A 377 3.00 7.58 9.44
N ALA A 378 2.59 8.50 10.32
CA ALA A 378 3.52 9.25 11.14
C ALA A 378 4.41 8.32 12.00
N THR A 379 5.60 8.81 12.36
CA THR A 379 6.51 8.09 13.27
C THR A 379 5.77 7.71 14.55
N LYS A 380 5.64 6.40 14.85
CA LYS A 380 5.03 5.92 16.10
C LYS A 380 5.72 6.54 17.31
N ASP A 381 5.11 7.57 17.88
CA ASP A 381 5.52 8.22 19.11
C ASP A 381 4.88 7.52 20.33
N LEU A 382 5.29 7.93 21.54
CA LEU A 382 4.73 7.35 22.78
C LEU A 382 3.22 7.57 22.89
N LYS A 383 2.71 8.69 22.36
CA LYS A 383 1.29 9.00 22.30
C LYS A 383 0.52 7.96 21.48
N SER A 384 1.05 7.58 20.32
CA SER A 384 0.51 6.52 19.46
C SER A 384 0.52 5.16 20.16
N TRP A 385 1.62 4.78 20.83
CA TRP A 385 1.70 3.52 21.59
C TRP A 385 0.67 3.45 22.73
N ALA A 386 0.51 4.53 23.50
CA ALA A 386 -0.50 4.59 24.55
C ALA A 386 -1.92 4.54 23.97
N ASN A 387 -2.14 5.07 22.76
CA ASN A 387 -3.44 5.04 22.09
C ASN A 387 -3.76 3.63 21.59
N ASP A 388 -2.77 2.92 21.04
CA ASP A 388 -2.87 1.50 20.67
C ASP A 388 -3.27 0.65 21.88
N PHE A 389 -2.66 0.88 23.05
CA PHE A 389 -3.07 0.23 24.30
C PHE A 389 -4.53 0.53 24.68
N MET A 390 -4.93 1.81 24.64
CA MET A 390 -6.29 2.21 24.98
C MET A 390 -7.32 1.57 24.03
N ASN A 391 -7.04 1.56 22.73
CA ASN A 391 -7.90 0.95 21.72
C ASN A 391 -8.02 -0.56 21.93
N GLU A 392 -6.92 -1.24 22.28
CA GLU A 392 -6.97 -2.68 22.60
C GLU A 392 -7.85 -2.96 23.84
N VAL A 393 -7.78 -2.11 24.88
CA VAL A 393 -8.69 -2.22 26.03
C VAL A 393 -10.14 -2.03 25.61
N ILE A 394 -10.43 -1.13 24.67
CA ILE A 394 -11.79 -0.89 24.19
C ILE A 394 -12.31 -2.08 23.39
N ASP A 395 -11.47 -2.64 22.52
CA ASP A 395 -11.82 -3.73 21.61
C ASP A 395 -12.04 -5.06 22.35
N GLN A 396 -11.21 -5.36 23.35
CA GLN A 396 -11.31 -6.60 24.13
C GLN A 396 -12.22 -6.47 25.37
N HIS A 397 -12.30 -5.27 25.97
CA HIS A 397 -12.94 -5.02 27.27
C HIS A 397 -13.84 -3.78 27.25
N GLU A 398 -14.89 -3.78 26.42
CA GLU A 398 -15.86 -2.66 26.36
C GLU A 398 -16.43 -2.26 27.75
N GLU A 399 -16.52 -3.20 28.70
CA GLU A 399 -16.97 -2.93 30.08
C GLU A 399 -16.04 -2.01 30.87
N LYS A 400 -14.79 -1.80 30.42
CA LYS A 400 -13.78 -0.92 31.02
C LYS A 400 -13.86 0.52 30.51
N ILE A 401 -14.66 0.81 29.49
CA ILE A 401 -14.85 2.18 28.98
C ILE A 401 -15.24 3.21 30.08
N PRO A 402 -16.10 2.89 31.07
CA PRO A 402 -16.37 3.80 32.18
C PRO A 402 -15.15 4.13 33.05
N ILE A 403 -14.16 3.23 33.13
CA ILE A 403 -12.89 3.48 33.83
C ILE A 403 -12.03 4.44 33.01
N ILE A 404 -11.98 4.26 31.69
CA ILE A 404 -11.29 5.16 30.76
C ILE A 404 -11.90 6.57 30.85
N LEU A 405 -13.23 6.68 30.83
CA LEU A 405 -13.93 7.96 30.97
C LEU A 405 -13.63 8.65 32.30
N GLN A 406 -13.60 7.91 33.41
CA GLN A 406 -13.22 8.48 34.72
C GLN A 406 -11.77 8.96 34.74
N ALA A 407 -10.85 8.26 34.06
CA ALA A 407 -9.47 8.69 33.92
C ALA A 407 -9.35 9.95 33.05
N ILE A 408 -10.11 10.04 31.96
CA ILE A 408 -10.22 11.23 31.11
C ILE A 408 -10.80 12.41 31.90
N GLU A 409 -11.90 12.22 32.63
CA GLU A 409 -12.48 13.25 33.49
C GLU A 409 -11.46 13.75 34.52
N ARG A 410 -10.63 12.86 35.06
CA ARG A 410 -9.54 13.26 35.97
C ARG A 410 -8.49 14.13 35.28
N LEU A 411 -8.06 13.79 34.06
CA LEU A 411 -7.14 14.62 33.27
C LEU A 411 -7.72 16.02 32.99
N LEU A 412 -9.00 16.09 32.66
CA LEU A 412 -9.68 17.33 32.30
C LEU A 412 -10.02 18.23 33.51
N ILE A 413 -10.38 17.63 34.66
CA ILE A 413 -10.91 18.36 35.83
C ILE A 413 -9.88 18.51 36.96
N ARG A 414 -9.07 17.47 37.23
CA ARG A 414 -8.31 17.33 38.49
C ARG A 414 -6.78 17.18 38.30
N PRO A 415 -6.07 18.22 37.84
CA PRO A 415 -4.66 18.34 38.19
C PRO A 415 -4.44 18.64 39.70
N GLU A 416 -5.47 19.07 40.47
CA GLU A 416 -5.26 19.73 41.79
C GLU A 416 -5.65 18.92 43.06
N GLU A 417 -6.14 17.67 42.96
CA GLU A 417 -6.71 16.94 44.12
C GLU A 417 -5.77 15.99 44.89
N THR A 418 -4.46 16.06 44.69
CA THR A 418 -3.48 15.23 45.44
C THR A 418 -2.97 15.93 46.70
N LYS A 419 -3.76 16.84 47.28
CA LYS A 419 -3.40 17.63 48.47
C LYS A 419 -4.03 17.17 49.79
N HIS A 420 -4.99 16.24 49.82
CA HIS A 420 -5.79 16.00 51.03
C HIS A 420 -5.91 14.56 51.56
N SER A 421 -5.08 13.61 51.13
CA SER A 421 -5.08 12.25 51.72
C SER A 421 -3.72 11.69 52.12
N SER A 422 -2.78 12.50 52.60
CA SER A 422 -1.54 11.96 53.21
C SER A 422 -1.14 12.71 54.49
N THR A 423 -1.87 12.46 55.58
CA THR A 423 -1.34 12.60 56.95
C THR A 423 -0.63 11.35 57.45
N ASN A 424 -0.32 10.39 56.56
CA ASN A 424 0.59 9.28 56.87
C ASN A 424 1.74 9.27 55.87
N THR A 425 2.93 9.50 56.40
CA THR A 425 4.22 9.22 55.79
C THR A 425 4.28 7.73 55.42
N ASP A 426 4.12 7.41 54.12
CA ASP A 426 4.75 6.24 53.44
C ASP A 426 4.29 6.03 51.98
N SER A 427 3.35 6.81 51.43
CA SER A 427 3.05 6.76 49.99
C SER A 427 3.86 7.80 49.23
N ARG A 428 4.65 7.36 48.24
CA ARG A 428 5.22 8.18 47.16
C ARG A 428 4.10 8.68 46.23
N GLU A 429 3.15 9.43 46.78
CA GLU A 429 2.13 10.15 45.99
C GLU A 429 2.80 11.37 45.34
N PHE A 430 3.14 11.22 44.06
CA PHE A 430 3.36 12.24 43.03
C PHE A 430 3.59 13.68 43.53
N ILE A 431 4.85 14.01 43.82
CA ILE A 431 5.29 15.38 44.15
C ILE A 431 6.09 15.92 42.96
N TYR A 432 5.45 16.14 41.81
CA TYR A 432 6.00 17.02 40.76
C TYR A 432 4.85 17.83 40.12
N CYS A 433 4.90 19.14 40.34
CA CYS A 433 4.24 20.23 39.61
C CYS A 433 2.76 20.10 39.17
N GLU A 434 1.88 19.56 40.01
CA GLU A 434 0.42 19.69 39.86
C GLU A 434 -0.10 21.14 39.81
N ASP A 435 0.72 22.12 40.22
CA ASP A 435 0.36 23.55 40.25
C ASP A 435 0.85 24.35 39.03
N SER A 436 1.53 23.75 38.04
CA SER A 436 1.94 24.50 36.83
C SER A 436 0.80 24.56 35.81
N VAL A 437 0.44 25.77 35.38
CA VAL A 437 -0.57 25.99 34.33
C VAL A 437 -0.20 25.20 33.07
N GLU A 438 1.10 25.12 32.77
CA GLU A 438 1.66 24.37 31.64
C GLU A 438 1.36 22.86 31.73
N PHE A 439 1.62 22.21 32.87
CA PHE A 439 1.30 20.79 33.07
C PHE A 439 -0.19 20.52 32.88
N ARG A 440 -1.03 21.39 33.45
CA ARG A 440 -2.49 21.31 33.31
C ARG A 440 -2.94 21.39 31.85
N MET A 441 -2.37 22.31 31.05
CA MET A 441 -2.73 22.44 29.64
C MET A 441 -2.40 21.16 28.84
N LYS A 442 -1.27 20.50 29.15
CA LYS A 442 -0.90 19.24 28.50
C LYS A 442 -1.82 18.08 28.90
N CYS A 443 -2.17 17.97 30.18
CA CYS A 443 -3.15 16.98 30.64
C CYS A 443 -4.52 17.18 29.99
N ILE A 444 -4.94 18.44 29.79
CA ILE A 444 -6.17 18.76 29.06
C ILE A 444 -6.07 18.28 27.61
N GLU A 445 -4.96 18.57 26.91
CA GLU A 445 -4.74 18.13 25.53
C GLU A 445 -4.79 16.59 25.42
N ALA A 446 -4.07 15.88 26.29
CA ALA A 446 -4.09 14.42 26.33
C ALA A 446 -5.50 13.87 26.62
N GLY A 447 -6.22 14.45 27.59
CA GLY A 447 -7.59 14.06 27.90
C GLY A 447 -8.55 14.26 26.73
N LEU A 448 -8.41 15.36 25.99
CA LEU A 448 -9.19 15.60 24.77
C LEU A 448 -8.79 14.63 23.65
N TYR A 449 -7.51 14.34 23.47
CA TYR A 449 -7.03 13.35 22.50
C TYR A 449 -7.62 11.95 22.79
N CYS A 450 -7.59 11.51 24.05
CA CYS A 450 -8.22 10.26 24.47
C CYS A 450 -9.72 10.26 24.17
N LEU A 451 -10.41 11.36 24.52
CA LEU A 451 -11.85 11.49 24.33
C LEU A 451 -12.27 11.37 22.86
N GLY A 452 -11.53 12.00 21.96
CA GLY A 452 -11.81 11.93 20.52
C GLY A 452 -11.58 10.54 19.93
N ASN A 453 -10.56 9.81 20.40
CA ASN A 453 -10.26 8.43 19.98
C ASN A 453 -11.24 7.37 20.51
N LEU A 454 -12.06 7.67 21.51
CA LEU A 454 -13.15 6.76 21.89
C LEU A 454 -14.10 6.51 20.69
N PRO A 455 -14.88 5.42 20.66
CA PRO A 455 -15.93 5.23 19.66
C PRO A 455 -16.96 6.38 19.68
N ASP A 456 -17.51 6.76 18.51
CA ASP A 456 -18.63 7.73 18.40
C ASP A 456 -19.98 7.12 18.86
N GLY A 457 -20.02 5.81 19.08
CA GLY A 457 -21.12 5.13 19.74
C GLY A 457 -20.77 3.67 20.03
N ILE A 458 -21.11 3.20 21.23
CA ILE A 458 -20.87 1.81 21.63
C ILE A 458 -22.09 0.97 21.22
N GLN A 459 -21.86 -0.19 20.60
CA GLN A 459 -22.94 -1.07 20.12
C GLN A 459 -23.69 -1.78 21.27
N SER A 460 -23.14 -1.75 22.49
CA SER A 460 -23.76 -2.34 23.67
C SER A 460 -24.95 -1.51 24.18
N ASN A 461 -25.93 -2.18 24.79
CA ASN A 461 -27.20 -1.64 25.30
C ASN A 461 -27.09 -0.55 26.40
N ASN A 462 -25.91 0.07 26.60
CA ASN A 462 -25.64 1.02 27.67
C ASN A 462 -25.66 2.47 27.17
N ASN A 463 -26.86 3.08 27.15
CA ASN A 463 -27.07 4.53 26.95
C ASN A 463 -26.30 5.44 27.95
N CYS A 464 -25.61 4.87 28.95
CA CYS A 464 -24.91 5.62 30.00
C CYS A 464 -23.61 6.26 29.50
N VAL A 465 -22.87 5.60 28.60
CA VAL A 465 -21.57 6.12 28.14
C VAL A 465 -21.76 7.35 27.24
N ASP A 466 -22.64 7.26 26.23
CA ASP A 466 -22.98 8.40 25.37
C ASP A 466 -23.44 9.61 26.22
N SER A 467 -24.17 9.37 27.31
CA SER A 467 -24.60 10.44 28.23
C SER A 467 -23.45 11.06 29.03
N SER A 468 -22.44 10.27 29.43
CA SER A 468 -21.23 10.77 30.08
C SER A 468 -20.39 11.60 29.11
N ILE A 469 -20.16 11.11 27.89
CA ILE A 469 -19.42 11.85 26.85
C ILE A 469 -20.15 13.16 26.51
N LEU A 470 -21.48 13.13 26.35
CA LEU A 470 -22.27 14.34 26.15
C LEU A 470 -22.08 15.33 27.30
N THR A 471 -22.08 14.86 28.54
CA THR A 471 -21.86 15.70 29.73
C THR A 471 -20.46 16.32 29.73
N ILE A 472 -19.42 15.55 29.36
CA ILE A 472 -18.05 16.04 29.24
C ILE A 472 -17.96 17.10 28.13
N ILE A 473 -18.58 16.87 26.97
CA ILE A 473 -18.59 17.85 25.88
C ILE A 473 -19.27 19.15 26.30
N ASP A 474 -20.45 19.06 26.93
CA ASP A 474 -21.22 20.22 27.40
C ASP A 474 -20.48 21.02 28.49
N SER A 475 -19.93 20.32 29.49
CA SER A 475 -19.36 20.95 30.68
C SER A 475 -17.88 21.30 30.60
N ILE A 476 -17.14 20.75 29.62
CA ILE A 476 -15.69 20.91 29.51
C ILE A 476 -15.28 21.38 28.11
N VAL A 477 -15.59 20.60 27.06
CA VAL A 477 -15.09 20.87 25.69
C VAL A 477 -15.65 22.20 25.14
N ILE A 478 -16.96 22.42 25.27
CA ILE A 478 -17.59 23.67 24.80
C ILE A 478 -17.05 24.90 25.55
N PRO A 479 -16.93 24.89 26.90
CA PRO A 479 -16.29 25.99 27.63
C PRO A 479 -14.87 26.35 27.17
N TYR A 480 -14.06 25.38 26.75
CA TYR A 480 -12.72 25.66 26.18
C TYR A 480 -12.79 26.46 24.89
N LEU A 481 -13.82 26.22 24.08
CA LEU A 481 -14.03 26.92 22.82
C LEU A 481 -14.75 28.27 22.99
N GLN A 482 -15.55 28.43 24.04
CA GLN A 482 -16.24 29.69 24.35
C GLN A 482 -15.33 30.75 24.99
N ASN A 483 -14.24 30.32 25.63
CA ASN A 483 -13.26 31.20 26.28
C ASN A 483 -11.88 31.07 25.62
N PRO A 484 -11.73 31.43 24.33
CA PRO A 484 -10.49 31.21 23.57
C PRO A 484 -9.28 31.98 24.15
N ASP A 485 -9.50 33.08 24.87
CA ASP A 485 -8.42 33.85 25.49
C ASP A 485 -7.79 33.15 26.71
N GLU A 486 -8.44 32.13 27.28
CA GLU A 486 -7.97 31.42 28.47
C GLU A 486 -7.10 30.18 28.13
N TYR A 487 -7.18 29.68 26.90
CA TYR A 487 -6.55 28.42 26.49
C TYR A 487 -5.66 28.60 25.26
N PRO A 488 -4.48 27.93 25.21
CA PRO A 488 -3.62 27.91 24.02
C PRO A 488 -4.35 27.41 22.77
N GLU A 489 -3.89 27.85 21.60
CA GLU A 489 -4.50 27.51 20.30
C GLU A 489 -4.55 25.99 20.05
N TYR A 490 -3.55 25.22 20.48
CA TYR A 490 -3.55 23.75 20.34
C TYR A 490 -4.66 23.05 21.13
N ILE A 491 -5.09 23.60 22.26
CA ILE A 491 -6.25 23.06 23.00
C ILE A 491 -7.53 23.35 22.24
N GLN A 492 -7.65 24.55 21.65
CA GLN A 492 -8.81 24.92 20.84
C GLN A 492 -8.90 24.02 19.60
N MET A 493 -7.78 23.80 18.91
CA MET A 493 -7.68 22.87 17.78
C MET A 493 -8.09 21.45 18.19
N ARG A 494 -7.56 20.95 19.32
CA ARG A 494 -7.90 19.62 19.83
C ARG A 494 -9.37 19.50 20.24
N ALA A 495 -9.95 20.53 20.86
CA ALA A 495 -11.35 20.55 21.23
C ALA A 495 -12.27 20.53 19.99
N LEU A 496 -11.94 21.26 18.93
CA LEU A 496 -12.64 21.17 17.64
C LEU A 496 -12.48 19.77 17.02
N TRP A 497 -11.28 19.20 17.06
CA TRP A 497 -11.03 17.84 16.61
C TRP A 497 -11.90 16.81 17.35
N VAL A 498 -12.06 16.92 18.68
CA VAL A 498 -12.99 16.06 19.45
C VAL A 498 -14.41 16.18 18.91
N LEU A 499 -14.89 17.40 18.65
CA LEU A 499 -16.23 17.61 18.08
C LEU A 499 -16.37 16.96 16.70
N LYS A 500 -15.34 17.06 15.84
CA LYS A 500 -15.28 16.37 14.53
C LYS A 500 -15.43 14.85 14.67
N GLN A 501 -14.75 14.25 15.64
CA GLN A 501 -14.81 12.79 15.85
C GLN A 501 -16.16 12.31 16.39
N LYS A 502 -16.89 13.16 17.13
CA LYS A 502 -18.13 12.80 17.82
C LYS A 502 -19.42 13.17 17.07
N LYS A 503 -19.52 12.79 15.79
CA LYS A 503 -20.60 13.18 14.87
C LYS A 503 -22.01 12.88 15.42
N ARG A 504 -22.20 11.70 16.02
CA ARG A 504 -23.50 11.31 16.59
C ARG A 504 -23.86 12.13 17.82
N ILE A 505 -22.88 12.54 18.62
CA ILE A 505 -23.12 13.26 19.89
C ILE A 505 -23.33 14.76 19.63
N ILE A 506 -22.58 15.37 18.69
CA ILE A 506 -22.73 16.80 18.37
C ILE A 506 -24.06 17.11 17.68
N THR A 507 -24.72 16.10 17.11
CA THR A 507 -26.06 16.23 16.51
C THR A 507 -27.19 16.06 17.53
N ASP A 508 -26.87 15.80 18.81
CA ASP A 508 -27.86 15.77 19.89
C ASP A 508 -28.56 17.13 20.03
N PRO A 509 -29.91 17.17 20.14
CA PRO A 509 -30.67 18.40 20.24
C PRO A 509 -30.24 19.36 21.37
N LYS A 510 -29.57 18.87 22.42
CA LYS A 510 -29.07 19.72 23.52
C LYS A 510 -27.83 20.52 23.13
N LEU A 511 -26.96 19.97 22.29
CA LEU A 511 -25.65 20.53 21.98
C LEU A 511 -25.60 21.19 20.60
N LYS A 512 -26.44 20.72 19.68
CA LYS A 512 -26.47 21.10 18.27
C LYS A 512 -26.32 22.61 18.02
N ASP A 513 -27.20 23.42 18.61
CA ASP A 513 -27.19 24.88 18.41
C ASP A 513 -25.90 25.53 18.93
N THR A 514 -25.40 25.07 20.08
CA THR A 514 -24.20 25.59 20.72
C THR A 514 -22.95 25.22 19.92
N VAL A 515 -22.83 23.97 19.48
CA VAL A 515 -21.71 23.50 18.65
C VAL A 515 -21.67 24.24 17.32
N PHE A 516 -22.82 24.42 16.66
CA PHE A 516 -22.90 25.17 15.40
C PHE A 516 -22.44 26.61 15.57
N GLN A 517 -22.88 27.31 16.63
CA GLN A 517 -22.46 28.68 16.91
C GLN A 517 -20.96 28.79 17.18
N VAL A 518 -20.42 27.88 17.99
CA VAL A 518 -19.00 27.86 18.35
C VAL A 518 -18.13 27.56 17.13
N ALA A 519 -18.44 26.52 16.36
CA ALA A 519 -17.70 26.19 15.14
C ALA A 519 -17.76 27.32 14.12
N GLY A 520 -18.93 27.96 13.94
CA GLY A 520 -19.09 29.10 13.04
C GLY A 520 -18.26 30.32 13.46
N HIS A 521 -18.18 30.61 14.76
CA HIS A 521 -17.36 31.70 15.30
C HIS A 521 -15.87 31.43 15.06
N HIS A 522 -15.37 30.24 15.40
CA HIS A 522 -13.97 29.86 15.18
C HIS A 522 -13.59 29.87 13.69
N PHE A 523 -14.49 29.43 12.82
CA PHE A 523 -14.26 29.44 11.38
C PHE A 523 -14.16 30.85 10.78
N LEU A 524 -15.01 31.78 11.22
CA LEU A 524 -15.09 33.13 10.65
C LEU A 524 -14.11 34.13 11.30
N ASP A 525 -13.89 34.02 12.61
CA ASP A 525 -13.23 35.07 13.40
C ASP A 525 -11.79 34.71 13.84
N SER A 526 -11.36 33.46 13.73
CA SER A 526 -9.99 33.05 14.11
C SER A 526 -8.93 33.55 13.11
N ASN A 527 -7.72 33.82 13.59
CA ASN A 527 -6.56 34.15 12.75
C ASN A 527 -5.70 32.92 12.41
N ASN A 528 -5.83 31.82 13.17
CA ASN A 528 -5.04 30.61 12.95
C ASN A 528 -5.74 29.72 11.91
N LEU A 529 -5.02 29.41 10.82
CA LEU A 529 -5.50 28.59 9.72
C LEU A 529 -5.95 27.19 10.18
N ALA A 530 -5.23 26.54 11.10
CA ALA A 530 -5.59 25.21 11.57
C ALA A 530 -6.86 25.22 12.42
N ILE A 531 -7.10 26.26 13.22
CA ILE A 531 -8.38 26.44 13.92
C ILE A 531 -9.52 26.57 12.90
N LYS A 532 -9.34 27.38 11.85
CA LYS A 532 -10.34 27.51 10.79
C LYS A 532 -10.59 26.17 10.10
N LEU A 533 -9.53 25.42 9.77
CA LEU A 533 -9.65 24.13 9.10
C LEU A 533 -10.37 23.10 9.98
N SER A 534 -9.99 22.95 11.25
CA SER A 534 -10.68 22.06 12.20
C SER A 534 -12.16 22.43 12.40
N ALA A 535 -12.48 23.73 12.42
CA ALA A 535 -13.86 24.20 12.49
C ALA A 535 -14.64 23.92 11.18
N CYS A 536 -13.98 24.03 10.03
CA CYS A 536 -14.54 23.74 8.71
C CYS A 536 -15.08 22.31 8.63
N GLU A 537 -14.42 21.35 9.29
CA GLU A 537 -14.82 19.94 9.28
C GLU A 537 -16.14 19.63 9.99
N ILE A 538 -16.53 20.50 10.92
CA ILE A 538 -17.72 20.34 11.76
C ILE A 538 -18.96 20.86 11.04
N LEU A 539 -18.85 22.02 10.38
CA LEU A 539 -19.98 22.78 9.80
C LEU A 539 -20.88 22.01 8.81
N PRO A 540 -20.37 21.13 7.92
CA PRO A 540 -21.21 20.39 6.98
C PRO A 540 -22.28 19.52 7.64
N HIS A 541 -22.05 19.05 8.87
CA HIS A 541 -23.03 18.26 9.63
C HIS A 541 -24.29 19.07 9.98
N PHE A 542 -24.22 20.39 9.88
CA PHE A 542 -25.31 21.33 10.19
C PHE A 542 -25.86 22.03 8.94
N GLN A 543 -25.46 21.61 7.73
CA GLN A 543 -25.88 22.25 6.46
C GLN A 543 -27.40 22.42 6.34
N SER A 544 -28.18 21.43 6.78
CA SER A 544 -29.65 21.46 6.72
C SER A 544 -30.30 22.59 7.55
N GLU A 545 -29.57 23.15 8.51
CA GLU A 545 -30.06 24.19 9.43
C GLU A 545 -29.57 25.59 9.05
N MET A 546 -28.61 25.66 8.14
CA MET A 546 -28.03 26.92 7.71
C MET A 546 -29.01 27.65 6.80
N ASN A 547 -29.16 28.95 7.04
CA ASN A 547 -29.83 29.81 6.08
C ASN A 547 -28.92 30.01 4.85
N GLU A 548 -29.52 30.36 3.70
CA GLU A 548 -28.78 30.60 2.46
C GLU A 548 -27.68 31.65 2.63
N GLU A 549 -27.92 32.75 3.36
CA GLU A 549 -26.93 33.81 3.62
C GLU A 549 -25.73 33.33 4.44
N GLN A 550 -25.95 32.42 5.41
CA GLN A 550 -24.88 31.84 6.21
C GLN A 550 -24.02 30.90 5.37
N SER A 551 -24.67 30.10 4.52
CA SER A 551 -23.97 29.20 3.60
C SER A 551 -23.09 29.97 2.60
N GLU A 552 -23.57 31.11 2.09
CA GLU A 552 -22.76 31.98 1.22
C GLU A 552 -21.56 32.59 1.95
N ALA A 553 -21.76 33.09 3.18
CA ALA A 553 -20.67 33.66 3.97
C ALA A 553 -19.57 32.63 4.25
N LEU A 554 -19.95 31.38 4.58
CA LEU A 554 -18.99 30.28 4.73
C LEU A 554 -18.24 29.99 3.44
N LEU A 555 -18.95 29.84 2.32
CA LEU A 555 -18.32 29.54 1.03
C LEU A 555 -17.34 30.63 0.58
N GLN A 556 -17.61 31.91 0.88
CA GLN A 556 -16.66 32.99 0.63
C GLN A 556 -15.38 32.86 1.46
N GLU A 557 -15.49 32.44 2.70
CA GLU A 557 -14.32 32.24 3.56
C GLU A 557 -13.54 30.98 3.17
N ILE A 558 -14.24 29.88 2.81
CA ILE A 558 -13.60 28.66 2.25
C ILE A 558 -12.77 28.99 1.01
N LEU A 559 -13.27 29.85 0.11
CA LEU A 559 -12.51 30.28 -1.07
C LEU A 559 -11.21 31.01 -0.71
N LYS A 560 -11.21 31.84 0.35
CA LYS A 560 -9.97 32.49 0.83
C LYS A 560 -9.01 31.46 1.41
N ILE A 561 -9.52 30.53 2.22
CA ILE A 561 -8.72 29.44 2.81
C ILE A 561 -8.07 28.58 1.71
N LEU A 562 -8.80 28.27 0.64
CA LEU A 562 -8.28 27.53 -0.52
C LEU A 562 -7.10 28.24 -1.21
N GLU A 563 -7.04 29.57 -1.18
CA GLU A 563 -5.91 30.35 -1.70
C GLU A 563 -4.70 30.34 -0.76
N GLU A 564 -4.93 30.27 0.56
CA GLU A 564 -3.91 30.27 1.62
C GLU A 564 -3.33 28.88 1.92
N ALA A 565 -4.12 27.81 1.76
CA ALA A 565 -3.75 26.43 2.07
C ALA A 565 -2.59 25.91 1.21
N ASN A 566 -1.78 25.00 1.76
CA ASN A 566 -0.69 24.32 1.06
C ASN A 566 -1.17 22.96 0.47
N ALA A 567 -0.28 22.18 -0.13
CA ALA A 567 -0.65 20.90 -0.74
C ALA A 567 -1.19 19.88 0.29
N GLU A 568 -0.74 19.95 1.54
CA GLU A 568 -1.12 19.01 2.60
C GLU A 568 -2.49 19.35 3.20
N THR A 569 -2.89 20.63 3.21
CA THR A 569 -4.12 21.08 3.87
C THR A 569 -5.25 21.47 2.92
N VAL A 570 -5.00 21.65 1.61
CA VAL A 570 -6.00 22.12 0.64
C VAL A 570 -7.15 21.14 0.40
N SER A 571 -6.93 19.84 0.61
CA SER A 571 -7.93 18.78 0.47
C SER A 571 -9.10 18.96 1.45
N ILE A 572 -8.85 19.43 2.67
CA ILE A 572 -9.86 19.69 3.71
C ILE A 572 -10.90 20.74 3.25
N PRO A 573 -10.55 22.02 3.00
CA PRO A 573 -11.51 23.03 2.58
C PRO A 573 -12.13 22.69 1.23
N LEU A 574 -11.42 21.97 0.35
CA LEU A 574 -11.93 21.55 -0.95
C LEU A 574 -13.06 20.52 -0.82
N LEU A 575 -12.90 19.52 0.05
CA LEU A 575 -13.92 18.53 0.36
C LEU A 575 -15.22 19.22 0.83
N TYR A 576 -15.12 20.22 1.69
CA TYR A 576 -16.30 20.92 2.19
C TYR A 576 -16.91 21.86 1.18
N PHE A 577 -16.08 22.56 0.40
CA PHE A 577 -16.56 23.35 -0.73
C PHE A 577 -17.39 22.48 -1.69
N LYS A 578 -16.95 21.25 -1.94
CA LYS A 578 -17.69 20.25 -2.72
C LYS A 578 -19.01 19.86 -2.05
N GLU A 579 -19.02 19.52 -0.76
CA GLU A 579 -20.26 19.15 -0.05
C GLU A 579 -21.31 20.27 -0.07
N PHE A 580 -20.93 21.52 0.24
CA PHE A 580 -21.85 22.65 0.21
C PHE A 580 -22.39 22.93 -1.19
N THR A 581 -21.54 22.78 -2.21
CA THR A 581 -21.95 23.02 -3.61
C THR A 581 -22.77 21.87 -4.21
N LYS A 582 -22.97 20.73 -3.52
CA LYS A 582 -23.93 19.69 -3.95
C LYS A 582 -25.38 20.17 -3.94
N ASP A 583 -25.73 21.11 -3.07
CA ASP A 583 -27.07 21.68 -3.04
C ASP A 583 -27.28 22.59 -4.25
N SER A 584 -28.21 22.22 -5.13
CA SER A 584 -28.50 22.95 -6.36
C SER A 584 -29.01 24.38 -6.15
N SER A 585 -29.59 24.70 -4.98
CA SER A 585 -30.02 26.05 -4.64
C SER A 585 -28.82 26.96 -4.36
N ILE A 586 -27.90 26.49 -3.52
CA ILE A 586 -26.65 27.17 -3.17
C ILE A 586 -25.78 27.31 -4.41
N PHE A 587 -25.61 26.23 -5.19
CA PHE A 587 -24.82 26.22 -6.41
C PHE A 587 -25.23 27.34 -7.38
N LYS A 588 -26.52 27.43 -7.73
CA LYS A 588 -27.02 28.40 -8.72
C LYS A 588 -26.89 29.86 -8.26
N ARG A 589 -26.87 30.08 -6.95
CA ARG A 589 -26.82 31.42 -6.37
C ARG A 589 -25.37 31.90 -6.22
N PHE A 590 -24.48 30.99 -5.80
CA PHE A 590 -23.11 31.31 -5.47
C PHE A 590 -22.14 31.12 -6.64
N ILE A 591 -22.20 29.96 -7.32
CA ILE A 591 -21.24 29.59 -8.35
C ILE A 591 -21.46 30.41 -9.62
N ASN A 592 -20.40 31.07 -10.06
CA ASN A 592 -20.35 31.90 -11.27
C ASN A 592 -19.04 31.64 -12.04
N SER A 593 -18.89 32.26 -13.20
CA SER A 593 -17.72 32.08 -14.07
C SER A 593 -16.40 32.37 -13.37
N ASN A 594 -16.34 33.39 -12.51
CA ASN A 594 -15.09 33.78 -11.84
C ASN A 594 -14.65 32.73 -10.81
N ILE A 595 -15.61 32.11 -10.12
CA ILE A 595 -15.31 31.04 -9.15
C ILE A 595 -14.82 29.79 -9.87
N VAL A 596 -15.47 29.42 -10.98
CA VAL A 596 -15.02 28.28 -11.80
C VAL A 596 -13.61 28.52 -12.34
N GLU A 597 -13.31 29.73 -12.81
CA GLU A 597 -11.96 30.12 -13.24
C GLU A 597 -10.95 30.04 -12.08
N GLY A 598 -11.29 30.54 -10.90
CA GLY A 598 -10.44 30.46 -9.71
C GLY A 598 -10.12 29.02 -9.31
N ILE A 599 -11.11 28.13 -9.29
CA ILE A 599 -10.88 26.70 -9.01
C ILE A 599 -10.01 26.03 -10.07
N LEU A 600 -10.16 26.38 -11.36
CA LEU A 600 -9.28 25.87 -12.41
C LEU A 600 -7.82 26.33 -12.25
N VAL A 601 -7.60 27.53 -11.72
CA VAL A 601 -6.26 28.04 -11.39
C VAL A 601 -5.66 27.28 -10.20
N LEU A 602 -6.45 27.02 -9.15
CA LEU A 602 -6.00 26.21 -8.02
C LEU A 602 -5.72 24.76 -8.42
N PHE A 603 -6.57 24.19 -9.27
CA PHE A 603 -6.33 22.87 -9.84
C PHE A 603 -4.99 22.83 -10.62
N GLN A 604 -4.69 23.84 -11.44
CA GLN A 604 -3.37 23.96 -12.09
C GLN A 604 -2.20 24.06 -11.10
N LYS A 605 -2.41 24.63 -9.92
CA LYS A 605 -1.38 24.72 -8.88
C LYS A 605 -1.11 23.36 -8.20
N TYR A 606 -2.14 22.55 -7.97
CA TYR A 606 -2.05 21.35 -7.13
C TYR A 606 -2.18 19.99 -7.85
N HIS A 607 -2.47 19.95 -9.15
CA HIS A 607 -2.67 18.72 -9.93
C HIS A 607 -1.51 17.68 -9.90
N ILE A 608 -0.31 18.08 -9.47
CA ILE A 608 0.85 17.19 -9.38
C ILE A 608 0.66 16.13 -8.28
N ASP A 609 -0.04 16.51 -7.21
CA ASP A 609 -0.46 15.55 -6.18
C ASP A 609 -1.69 14.79 -6.71
N PRO A 610 -1.61 13.46 -6.90
CA PRO A 610 -2.73 12.68 -7.43
C PRO A 610 -3.98 12.72 -6.56
N PHE A 611 -3.84 12.79 -5.23
CA PHE A 611 -4.99 12.80 -4.32
C PHE A 611 -5.72 14.14 -4.40
N VAL A 612 -4.97 15.24 -4.33
CA VAL A 612 -5.55 16.59 -4.45
C VAL A 612 -6.08 16.84 -5.86
N GLY A 613 -5.36 16.38 -6.88
CA GLY A 613 -5.79 16.44 -8.29
C GLY A 613 -7.12 15.73 -8.53
N ASP A 614 -7.28 14.52 -7.99
CA ASP A 614 -8.52 13.75 -8.04
C ASP A 614 -9.67 14.50 -7.38
N ASP A 615 -9.45 15.13 -6.21
CA ASP A 615 -10.48 15.89 -5.50
C ASP A 615 -10.97 17.10 -6.30
N PHE A 616 -10.06 17.88 -6.89
CA PHE A 616 -10.41 19.00 -7.77
C PHE A 616 -11.16 18.53 -9.02
N CYS A 617 -10.67 17.46 -9.65
CA CYS A 617 -11.31 16.87 -10.82
C CYS A 617 -12.74 16.41 -10.47
N SER A 618 -12.90 15.76 -9.33
CA SER A 618 -14.19 15.30 -8.82
C SER A 618 -15.15 16.44 -8.49
N LEU A 619 -14.67 17.54 -7.90
CA LEU A 619 -15.45 18.76 -7.70
C LEU A 619 -15.94 19.33 -9.04
N LEU A 620 -15.05 19.53 -10.01
CA LEU A 620 -15.40 20.12 -11.31
C LEU A 620 -16.41 19.26 -12.07
N LYS A 621 -16.26 17.93 -12.04
CA LYS A 621 -17.27 17.01 -12.59
C LYS A 621 -18.62 17.17 -11.91
N SER A 622 -18.65 17.28 -10.57
CA SER A 622 -19.91 17.48 -9.84
C SER A 622 -20.65 18.74 -10.29
N TRP A 623 -19.92 19.80 -10.65
CA TRP A 623 -20.49 21.03 -11.17
C TRP A 623 -21.02 20.89 -12.60
N VAL A 624 -20.35 20.08 -13.44
CA VAL A 624 -20.85 19.74 -14.79
C VAL A 624 -22.21 19.07 -14.73
N TYR A 625 -22.45 18.20 -13.75
CA TYR A 625 -23.76 17.58 -13.52
C TYR A 625 -24.84 18.59 -13.09
N GLN A 626 -24.47 19.70 -12.45
CA GLN A 626 -25.42 20.70 -11.97
C GLN A 626 -25.76 21.78 -13.00
N ASP A 627 -24.75 22.35 -13.65
CA ASP A 627 -24.94 23.34 -14.73
C ASP A 627 -23.89 23.14 -15.82
N LEU A 628 -24.27 22.30 -16.80
CA LEU A 628 -23.48 22.04 -17.99
C LEU A 628 -23.15 23.33 -18.76
N SER A 629 -24.05 24.33 -18.78
CA SER A 629 -23.85 25.53 -19.61
C SER A 629 -22.76 26.44 -19.04
N LEU A 630 -22.85 26.77 -17.75
CA LEU A 630 -21.88 27.63 -17.07
C LEU A 630 -20.49 26.99 -17.03
N THR A 631 -20.42 25.70 -16.69
CA THR A 631 -19.14 25.02 -16.44
C THR A 631 -18.39 24.71 -17.74
N SER A 632 -19.09 24.24 -18.78
CA SER A 632 -18.45 23.92 -20.06
C SER A 632 -17.89 25.13 -20.80
N GLU A 633 -18.40 26.34 -20.55
CA GLU A 633 -17.86 27.58 -21.13
C GLU A 633 -16.38 27.80 -20.78
N LEU A 634 -15.93 27.32 -19.61
CA LEU A 634 -14.58 27.49 -19.09
C LEU A 634 -13.76 26.20 -19.12
N ILE A 635 -14.37 25.05 -18.79
CA ILE A 635 -13.67 23.76 -18.78
C ILE A 635 -13.27 23.33 -20.21
N VAL A 636 -14.11 23.55 -21.23
CA VAL A 636 -13.77 23.13 -22.60
C VAL A 636 -12.54 23.88 -23.15
N PRO A 637 -12.42 25.22 -23.02
CA PRO A 637 -11.18 25.93 -23.34
C PRO A 637 -9.97 25.46 -22.52
N PHE A 638 -10.16 25.14 -21.24
CA PHE A 638 -9.10 24.60 -20.39
C PHE A 638 -8.57 23.28 -20.94
N ILE A 639 -9.45 22.33 -21.28
CA ILE A 639 -9.10 21.04 -21.89
C ILE A 639 -8.30 21.26 -23.18
N MET A 640 -8.75 22.16 -24.06
CA MET A 640 -8.01 22.46 -25.30
C MET A 640 -6.61 22.98 -25.03
N ASN A 641 -6.45 23.89 -24.06
CA ASN A 641 -5.15 24.43 -23.72
C ASN A 641 -4.21 23.36 -23.14
N SER A 642 -4.72 22.44 -22.31
CA SER A 642 -3.93 21.31 -21.79
C SER A 642 -3.45 20.39 -22.93
N ILE A 643 -4.34 20.04 -23.87
CA ILE A 643 -4.00 19.16 -24.99
C ILE A 643 -2.98 19.80 -25.93
N VAL A 644 -3.14 21.10 -26.25
CA VAL A 644 -2.19 21.82 -27.11
C VAL A 644 -0.83 21.97 -26.44
N LYS A 645 -0.78 22.32 -25.15
CA LYS A 645 0.48 22.43 -24.41
C LYS A 645 1.25 21.10 -24.38
N GLU A 646 0.56 19.99 -24.14
CA GLU A 646 1.19 18.66 -24.09
C GLU A 646 1.70 18.20 -25.46
N HIS A 647 1.00 18.57 -26.53
CA HIS A 647 1.47 18.35 -27.89
C HIS A 647 2.69 19.22 -28.25
N GLU A 648 2.73 20.47 -27.78
CA GLU A 648 3.88 21.37 -28.00
C GLU A 648 5.10 20.99 -27.17
N SER A 649 4.93 20.55 -25.91
CA SER A 649 6.01 20.14 -25.02
C SER A 649 6.71 18.90 -25.54
N SER A 650 5.95 17.87 -25.95
CA SER A 650 6.49 16.63 -26.54
C SER A 650 7.24 16.83 -27.87
N SER A 651 6.97 17.92 -28.58
CA SER A 651 7.69 18.26 -29.81
C SER A 651 9.11 18.81 -29.59
N LYS A 652 9.49 19.16 -28.35
CA LYS A 652 10.80 19.70 -27.98
C LYS A 652 11.51 18.77 -27.00
N PRO A 653 12.81 18.44 -27.19
CA PRO A 653 13.57 17.68 -26.20
C PRO A 653 13.72 18.54 -24.94
N THR A 654 13.02 18.16 -23.87
CA THR A 654 13.11 18.75 -22.53
C THR A 654 14.45 18.41 -21.90
N THR A 655 15.07 19.38 -21.22
CA THR A 655 16.34 19.21 -20.51
C THR A 655 16.15 18.82 -19.04
N ASP A 656 14.91 18.73 -18.56
CA ASP A 656 14.56 18.48 -17.15
C ASP A 656 13.48 17.38 -17.05
N PRO A 657 13.76 16.23 -16.41
CA PRO A 657 12.82 15.11 -16.29
C PRO A 657 11.58 15.42 -15.43
N ASN A 658 11.59 16.46 -14.60
CA ASN A 658 10.43 16.86 -13.79
C ASN A 658 9.32 17.54 -14.61
N ASP A 659 9.66 18.15 -15.76
CA ASP A 659 8.67 18.80 -16.64
C ASP A 659 7.81 17.76 -17.41
N GLU A 660 8.33 16.54 -17.63
CA GLU A 660 7.57 15.46 -18.31
C GLU A 660 6.47 14.86 -17.41
N VAL A 661 6.72 14.72 -16.10
CA VAL A 661 5.75 14.10 -15.18
C VAL A 661 4.57 15.03 -14.91
N THR A 662 4.79 16.34 -14.86
CA THR A 662 3.75 17.33 -14.54
C THR A 662 2.74 17.57 -15.68
N GLY A 663 3.19 17.56 -16.94
CA GLY A 663 2.31 17.68 -18.12
C GLY A 663 1.35 16.51 -18.31
N THR A 664 1.80 15.29 -17.97
CA THR A 664 1.00 14.07 -18.16
C THR A 664 -0.22 13.97 -17.23
N ALA A 665 -0.10 14.39 -15.97
CA ALA A 665 -1.19 14.32 -14.99
C ALA A 665 -2.36 15.26 -15.34
N ILE A 666 -2.07 16.53 -15.65
CA ILE A 666 -3.12 17.51 -15.98
C ILE A 666 -3.88 17.14 -17.26
N PHE A 667 -3.19 16.47 -18.19
CA PHE A 667 -3.77 15.98 -19.43
C PHE A 667 -4.82 14.89 -19.18
N ASP A 668 -4.50 13.88 -18.37
CA ASP A 668 -5.43 12.80 -18.04
C ASP A 668 -6.69 13.33 -17.35
N TYR A 669 -6.54 14.21 -16.36
CA TYR A 669 -7.67 14.87 -15.70
C TYR A 669 -8.52 15.72 -16.66
N SER A 670 -7.88 16.41 -17.60
CA SER A 670 -8.59 17.20 -18.62
C SER A 670 -9.47 16.32 -19.49
N LEU A 671 -8.97 15.15 -19.91
CA LEU A 671 -9.75 14.21 -20.71
C LEU A 671 -10.91 13.62 -19.89
N ASP A 672 -10.67 13.25 -18.64
CA ASP A 672 -11.69 12.71 -17.74
C ASP A 672 -12.84 13.72 -17.46
N MET A 673 -12.51 15.00 -17.25
CA MET A 673 -13.51 16.07 -17.22
C MET A 673 -14.27 16.21 -18.54
N GLY A 674 -13.57 16.09 -19.67
CA GLY A 674 -14.17 16.10 -21.01
C GLY A 674 -15.15 14.95 -21.21
N GLU A 675 -14.80 13.74 -20.79
CA GLU A 675 -15.68 12.58 -20.85
C GLU A 675 -16.96 12.79 -20.04
N CYS A 676 -16.84 13.32 -18.82
CA CYS A 676 -17.99 13.71 -18.00
C CYS A 676 -18.91 14.71 -18.72
N ILE A 677 -18.34 15.72 -19.39
CA ILE A 677 -19.12 16.69 -20.18
C ILE A 677 -19.89 15.99 -21.30
N LEU A 678 -19.26 15.08 -22.05
CA LEU A 678 -19.92 14.35 -23.13
C LEU A 678 -21.04 13.43 -22.62
N GLU A 679 -20.83 12.77 -21.49
CA GLU A 679 -21.84 11.90 -20.86
C GLU A 679 -23.07 12.71 -20.40
N VAL A 680 -22.87 13.82 -19.70
CA VAL A 680 -23.96 14.71 -19.27
C VAL A 680 -24.66 15.34 -20.47
N SER A 681 -23.91 15.76 -21.50
CA SER A 681 -24.48 16.30 -22.74
C SER A 681 -25.40 15.31 -23.45
N LYS A 682 -25.03 14.02 -23.44
CA LYS A 682 -25.84 12.93 -24.00
C LYS A 682 -27.12 12.71 -23.20
N ALA A 683 -27.06 12.79 -21.87
CA ALA A 683 -28.23 12.66 -21.00
C ALA A 683 -29.21 13.83 -21.17
N VAL A 684 -28.71 15.06 -21.29
CA VAL A 684 -29.51 16.28 -21.48
C VAL A 684 -29.97 16.45 -22.94
N GLY A 685 -29.31 15.77 -23.89
CA GLY A 685 -29.59 15.87 -25.32
C GLY A 685 -29.12 17.19 -25.95
N LYS A 686 -28.25 17.95 -25.27
CA LYS A 686 -27.71 19.22 -25.74
C LYS A 686 -26.19 19.27 -25.51
N LEU A 687 -25.44 19.49 -26.58
CA LEU A 687 -24.00 19.70 -26.54
C LEU A 687 -23.68 21.18 -26.21
N PRO A 688 -22.63 21.43 -25.41
CA PRO A 688 -22.07 22.76 -25.22
C PRO A 688 -21.69 23.45 -26.53
N ASP A 689 -21.91 24.76 -26.61
CA ASP A 689 -21.59 25.55 -27.81
C ASP A 689 -20.09 25.58 -28.11
N LYS A 690 -19.24 25.42 -27.08
CA LYS A 690 -17.78 25.35 -27.20
C LYS A 690 -17.27 24.00 -27.73
N ILE A 691 -18.08 22.93 -27.67
CA ILE A 691 -17.79 21.66 -28.33
C ILE A 691 -18.35 21.78 -29.76
N ASP A 692 -17.64 22.58 -30.56
CA ASP A 692 -17.97 22.90 -31.94
C ASP A 692 -17.07 22.14 -32.94
N TYR A 693 -17.24 22.47 -34.22
CA TYR A 693 -16.43 21.89 -35.28
C TYR A 693 -14.94 22.21 -35.13
N LYS A 694 -14.57 23.37 -34.59
CA LYS A 694 -13.16 23.76 -34.40
C LYS A 694 -12.51 22.95 -33.29
N PHE A 695 -13.23 22.69 -32.20
CA PHE A 695 -12.77 21.79 -31.14
C PHE A 695 -12.48 20.40 -31.72
N PHE A 696 -13.40 19.85 -32.50
CA PHE A 696 -13.22 18.57 -33.20
C PHE A 696 -12.04 18.57 -34.18
N GLU A 697 -11.91 19.62 -34.99
CA GLU A 697 -10.85 19.77 -35.99
C GLU A 697 -9.46 19.78 -35.33
N SER A 698 -9.29 20.59 -34.28
CA SER A 698 -8.03 20.69 -33.53
C SER A 698 -7.61 19.34 -32.93
N LEU A 699 -8.53 18.59 -32.33
CA LEU A 699 -8.21 17.26 -31.77
C LEU A 699 -7.85 16.24 -32.85
N SER A 700 -8.53 16.32 -34.00
CA SER A 700 -8.21 15.46 -35.14
C SER A 700 -6.79 15.74 -35.65
N GLN A 701 -6.39 17.02 -35.73
CA GLN A 701 -5.05 17.41 -36.15
C GLN A 701 -3.99 16.92 -35.16
N VAL A 702 -4.19 17.10 -33.86
CA VAL A 702 -3.26 16.63 -32.81
C VAL A 702 -3.04 15.11 -32.92
N LEU A 703 -4.11 14.32 -33.12
CA LEU A 703 -4.00 12.86 -33.27
C LEU A 703 -3.27 12.43 -34.56
N VAL A 704 -3.41 13.19 -35.64
CA VAL A 704 -2.71 12.90 -36.90
C VAL A 704 -1.21 13.22 -36.79
N GLU A 705 -0.87 14.32 -36.11
CA GLU A 705 0.51 14.84 -36.03
C GLU A 705 1.34 14.19 -34.91
N THR A 706 0.72 13.77 -33.80
CA THR A 706 1.45 13.26 -32.64
C THR A 706 2.16 11.92 -32.89
N ASN A 707 3.35 11.78 -32.30
CA ASN A 707 4.09 10.52 -32.22
C ASN A 707 4.22 9.98 -30.79
N GLU A 708 3.68 10.70 -29.80
CA GLU A 708 3.76 10.31 -28.40
C GLU A 708 2.78 9.20 -28.05
N ILE A 709 3.30 8.13 -27.44
CA ILE A 709 2.51 6.93 -27.11
C ILE A 709 1.39 7.28 -26.12
N PHE A 710 1.72 8.09 -25.13
CA PHE A 710 0.80 8.49 -24.06
C PHE A 710 -0.40 9.27 -24.59
N ILE A 711 -0.14 10.32 -25.40
CA ILE A 711 -1.19 11.09 -26.07
C ILE A 711 -2.03 10.18 -26.98
N GLN A 712 -1.38 9.28 -27.74
CA GLN A 712 -2.07 8.34 -28.62
C GLN A 712 -3.03 7.42 -27.85
N THR A 713 -2.61 6.88 -26.70
CA THR A 713 -3.44 5.99 -25.88
C THR A 713 -4.66 6.68 -25.31
N THR A 714 -4.48 7.82 -24.62
CA THR A 714 -5.53 8.41 -23.81
C THR A 714 -6.46 9.28 -24.66
N LEU A 715 -5.92 10.05 -25.62
CA LEU A 715 -6.74 10.97 -26.44
C LEU A 715 -7.65 10.24 -27.42
N LEU A 716 -7.23 9.08 -27.94
CA LEU A 716 -8.04 8.32 -28.90
C LEU A 716 -9.38 7.87 -28.30
N GLY A 717 -9.37 7.47 -27.02
CA GLY A 717 -10.58 7.09 -26.29
C GLY A 717 -11.57 8.25 -26.18
N PHE A 718 -11.09 9.43 -25.74
CA PHE A 718 -11.89 10.64 -25.68
C PHE A 718 -12.40 11.08 -27.07
N TYR A 719 -11.54 11.03 -28.09
CA TYR A 719 -11.90 11.39 -29.47
C TYR A 719 -13.01 10.50 -30.04
N HIS A 720 -12.97 9.19 -29.79
CA HIS A 720 -14.05 8.28 -30.18
C HIS A 720 -15.38 8.70 -29.56
N LYS A 721 -15.42 8.97 -28.25
CA LYS A 721 -16.64 9.43 -27.55
C LYS A 721 -17.15 10.75 -28.13
N LEU A 722 -16.26 11.68 -28.45
CA LEU A 722 -16.58 12.97 -29.07
C LEU A 722 -17.20 12.80 -30.46
N VAL A 723 -16.62 11.95 -31.31
CA VAL A 723 -17.15 11.63 -32.64
C VAL A 723 -18.56 11.06 -32.53
N GLY A 724 -18.79 10.15 -31.57
CA GLY A 724 -20.12 9.61 -31.28
C GLY A 724 -21.14 10.67 -30.87
N ALA A 725 -20.73 11.70 -30.12
CA ALA A 725 -21.60 12.80 -29.72
C ALA A 725 -21.92 13.75 -30.89
N LEU A 726 -21.01 13.92 -31.85
CA LEU A 726 -21.11 14.88 -32.95
C LEU A 726 -21.59 14.29 -34.28
N ILE A 727 -22.14 13.07 -34.30
CA ILE A 727 -22.53 12.35 -35.54
C ILE A 727 -23.32 13.25 -36.50
N SER A 728 -24.40 13.88 -36.04
CA SER A 728 -25.28 14.69 -36.91
C SER A 728 -24.57 15.90 -37.52
N LYS A 729 -23.69 16.57 -36.76
CA LYS A 729 -22.92 17.74 -37.24
C LYS A 729 -21.81 17.33 -38.21
N ILE A 730 -21.16 16.19 -37.97
CA ILE A 730 -20.06 15.68 -38.79
C ILE A 730 -20.57 15.19 -40.16
N GLN A 731 -21.75 14.56 -40.21
CA GLN A 731 -22.36 14.09 -41.46
C GLN A 731 -22.57 15.19 -42.51
N GLU A 732 -22.68 16.46 -42.08
CA GLU A 732 -22.88 17.61 -42.97
C GLU A 732 -21.58 18.10 -43.64
N SER A 733 -20.40 17.67 -43.18
CA SER A 733 -19.10 18.13 -43.65
C SER A 733 -18.22 16.99 -44.18
N HIS A 734 -17.97 16.99 -45.49
CA HIS A 734 -17.05 16.03 -46.11
C HIS A 734 -15.60 16.16 -45.60
N GLU A 735 -15.19 17.36 -45.22
CA GLU A 735 -13.85 17.62 -44.65
C GLU A 735 -13.70 16.97 -43.28
N ALA A 736 -14.76 17.01 -42.46
CA ALA A 736 -14.82 16.36 -41.15
C ALA A 736 -14.64 14.84 -41.24
N ILE A 737 -15.35 14.23 -42.19
CA ILE A 737 -15.28 12.79 -42.46
C ILE A 737 -13.87 12.41 -42.95
N GLY A 738 -13.24 13.27 -43.74
CA GLY A 738 -11.85 13.13 -44.18
C GLY A 738 -10.85 13.11 -43.02
N LEU A 739 -11.05 13.97 -42.01
CA LEU A 739 -10.21 14.00 -40.80
C LEU A 739 -10.31 12.71 -39.98
N ILE A 740 -11.52 12.16 -39.79
CA ILE A 740 -11.71 10.87 -39.10
C ILE A 740 -10.95 9.76 -39.84
N LYS A 741 -11.04 9.75 -41.18
CA LYS A 741 -10.31 8.77 -42.01
C LYS A 741 -8.80 8.90 -41.85
N ALA A 742 -8.27 10.13 -41.82
CA ALA A 742 -6.84 10.37 -41.60
C ALA A 742 -6.36 9.87 -40.22
N VAL A 743 -7.16 10.05 -39.16
CA VAL A 743 -6.86 9.49 -37.82
C VAL A 743 -6.85 7.96 -37.87
N ILE A 744 -7.85 7.34 -38.49
CA ILE A 744 -7.91 5.88 -38.64
C ILE A 744 -6.67 5.34 -39.37
N GLU A 745 -6.31 5.96 -40.50
CA GLU A 745 -5.13 5.57 -41.29
C GLU A 745 -3.82 5.72 -40.50
N LYS A 746 -3.66 6.82 -39.74
CA LYS A 746 -2.48 7.03 -38.87
C LYS A 746 -2.35 5.95 -37.80
N PHE A 747 -3.44 5.60 -37.12
CA PHE A 747 -3.40 4.65 -36.01
C PHE A 747 -3.28 3.20 -36.46
N LEU A 748 -3.81 2.84 -37.63
CA LEU A 748 -3.63 1.51 -38.20
C LEU A 748 -2.24 1.30 -38.84
N ASP A 749 -1.50 2.36 -39.15
CA ASP A 749 -0.12 2.28 -39.66
C ASP A 749 0.84 1.76 -38.57
N ASN A 750 1.44 0.59 -38.83
CA ASN A 750 2.36 -0.09 -37.89
C ASN A 750 3.73 0.59 -37.74
N THR A 751 4.05 1.56 -38.59
CA THR A 751 5.30 2.31 -38.52
C THR A 751 5.20 3.59 -37.68
N LYS A 752 3.97 4.03 -37.35
CA LYS A 752 3.72 5.37 -36.81
C LYS A 752 3.14 5.41 -35.39
N VAL A 753 2.59 4.29 -34.90
CA VAL A 753 1.87 4.22 -33.62
C VAL A 753 2.32 2.98 -32.85
N TYR A 754 2.46 3.06 -31.53
CA TYR A 754 2.85 1.90 -30.73
C TYR A 754 1.64 1.00 -30.41
N GLU A 755 1.88 -0.27 -30.05
CA GLU A 755 0.82 -1.26 -29.81
C GLU A 755 -0.25 -0.70 -28.85
N ARG A 756 0.13 -0.10 -27.73
CA ARG A 756 -0.83 0.43 -26.73
C ARG A 756 -1.75 1.51 -27.30
N GLY A 757 -1.29 2.35 -28.23
CA GLY A 757 -2.02 3.50 -28.76
C GLY A 757 -3.29 3.14 -29.55
N ILE A 758 -3.51 1.88 -29.92
CA ILE A 758 -4.65 1.46 -30.75
C ILE A 758 -5.81 0.85 -29.95
N LEU A 759 -5.82 0.95 -28.62
CA LEU A 759 -6.85 0.31 -27.77
C LEU A 759 -8.29 0.66 -28.19
N HIS A 760 -8.55 1.91 -28.58
CA HIS A 760 -9.88 2.40 -28.96
C HIS A 760 -10.12 2.47 -30.48
N ILE A 761 -9.18 2.01 -31.32
CA ILE A 761 -9.26 2.18 -32.78
C ILE A 761 -10.43 1.40 -33.37
N GLY A 762 -10.74 0.22 -32.82
CA GLY A 762 -11.82 -0.62 -33.30
C GLY A 762 -13.18 0.04 -33.20
N GLU A 763 -13.45 0.68 -32.07
CA GLU A 763 -14.71 1.39 -31.81
C GLU A 763 -14.87 2.59 -32.74
N LEU A 764 -13.78 3.33 -32.99
CA LEU A 764 -13.76 4.45 -33.92
C LEU A 764 -14.04 3.99 -35.36
N VAL A 765 -13.40 2.90 -35.81
CA VAL A 765 -13.64 2.32 -37.15
C VAL A 765 -15.09 1.89 -37.31
N VAL A 766 -15.66 1.19 -36.32
CA VAL A 766 -17.08 0.78 -36.36
C VAL A 766 -18.01 2.00 -36.39
N THR A 767 -17.72 3.03 -35.60
CA THR A 767 -18.48 4.28 -35.61
C THR A 767 -18.43 4.97 -36.98
N TYR A 768 -17.25 4.97 -37.63
CA TYR A 768 -17.07 5.49 -38.98
C TYR A 768 -17.89 4.74 -40.02
N LEU A 769 -17.77 3.41 -40.03
CA LEU A 769 -18.47 2.54 -40.98
C LEU A 769 -20.00 2.62 -40.82
N SER A 770 -20.48 2.79 -39.60
CA SER A 770 -21.92 2.78 -39.32
C SER A 770 -22.59 4.11 -39.65
N ASN A 771 -21.88 5.24 -39.56
CA ASN A 771 -22.51 6.56 -39.54
C ASN A 771 -22.03 7.54 -40.62
N PHE A 772 -20.81 7.41 -41.16
CA PHE A 772 -20.22 8.46 -42.01
C PHE A 772 -19.94 8.04 -43.45
N THR A 773 -19.99 6.75 -43.76
CA THR A 773 -19.76 6.24 -45.12
C THR A 773 -21.07 5.84 -45.80
N SER A 774 -21.17 6.15 -47.08
CA SER A 774 -22.25 5.67 -47.96
C SER A 774 -21.98 4.27 -48.52
N SER A 775 -20.74 3.77 -48.40
CA SER A 775 -20.26 2.49 -48.93
C SER A 775 -19.41 1.75 -47.87
N PRO A 776 -20.02 1.30 -46.75
CA PRO A 776 -19.29 0.74 -45.60
C PRO A 776 -18.44 -0.47 -45.94
N VAL A 777 -18.91 -1.33 -46.86
CA VAL A 777 -18.14 -2.50 -47.28
C VAL A 777 -16.91 -2.09 -48.07
N GLU A 778 -16.99 -1.10 -48.96
CA GLU A 778 -15.85 -0.67 -49.77
C GLU A 778 -14.77 0.03 -48.92
N ASP A 779 -15.19 0.90 -48.00
CA ASP A 779 -14.26 1.56 -47.08
C ASP A 779 -13.64 0.57 -46.09
N PHE A 780 -14.39 -0.43 -45.62
CA PHE A 780 -13.85 -1.49 -44.78
C PHE A 780 -12.79 -2.33 -45.51
N ILE A 781 -13.04 -2.71 -46.75
CA ILE A 781 -12.07 -3.45 -47.57
C ILE A 781 -10.81 -2.59 -47.81
N ALA A 782 -10.95 -1.27 -47.97
CA ALA A 782 -9.80 -0.38 -48.14
C ALA A 782 -8.87 -0.34 -46.91
N ILE A 783 -9.41 -0.38 -45.68
CA ILE A 783 -8.61 -0.36 -44.43
C ILE A 783 -8.17 -1.76 -43.95
N THR A 784 -8.80 -2.82 -44.46
CA THR A 784 -8.55 -4.23 -44.08
C THR A 784 -7.06 -4.62 -44.12
N PRO A 785 -6.28 -4.30 -45.17
CA PRO A 785 -4.86 -4.63 -45.22
C PRO A 785 -4.05 -4.02 -44.06
N MET A 786 -4.42 -2.83 -43.59
CA MET A 786 -3.75 -2.16 -42.47
C MET A 786 -4.08 -2.85 -41.14
N ILE A 787 -5.35 -3.22 -40.93
CA ILE A 787 -5.78 -3.98 -39.75
C ILE A 787 -5.09 -5.35 -39.70
N LEU A 788 -5.02 -6.07 -40.82
CA LEU A 788 -4.35 -7.37 -40.90
C LEU A 788 -2.84 -7.25 -40.62
N THR A 789 -2.20 -6.22 -41.17
CA THR A 789 -0.77 -5.94 -40.92
C THR A 789 -0.53 -5.72 -39.42
N ARG A 790 -1.44 -5.04 -38.72
CA ARG A 790 -1.38 -4.87 -37.27
C ARG A 790 -1.63 -6.17 -36.50
N LEU A 791 -2.65 -6.93 -36.86
CA LEU A 791 -2.98 -8.22 -36.21
C LEU A 791 -1.78 -9.17 -36.17
N TYR A 792 -0.92 -9.17 -37.19
CA TYR A 792 0.31 -9.97 -37.20
C TYR A 792 1.39 -9.54 -36.19
N THR A 793 1.37 -8.29 -35.75
CA THR A 793 2.40 -7.70 -34.88
C THR A 793 1.99 -7.64 -33.40
N VAL A 794 0.71 -7.84 -33.10
CA VAL A 794 0.14 -7.61 -31.77
C VAL A 794 0.28 -8.84 -30.89
N SER A 795 0.68 -8.60 -29.64
CA SER A 795 0.86 -9.64 -28.63
C SER A 795 -0.19 -9.55 -27.51
N SER A 796 -0.77 -8.37 -27.27
CA SER A 796 -1.77 -8.15 -26.21
C SER A 796 -3.18 -8.59 -26.59
N SER A 797 -3.90 -9.22 -25.64
CA SER A 797 -5.29 -9.67 -25.84
C SER A 797 -6.26 -8.52 -26.11
N ASN A 798 -6.15 -7.41 -25.36
CA ASN A 798 -7.11 -6.30 -25.46
C ASN A 798 -7.00 -5.58 -26.81
N ILE A 799 -5.80 -5.59 -27.40
CA ILE A 799 -5.52 -4.94 -28.68
C ILE A 799 -5.94 -5.85 -29.84
N LEU A 800 -5.77 -7.16 -29.69
CA LEU A 800 -6.36 -8.14 -30.60
C LEU A 800 -7.89 -7.96 -30.65
N GLU A 801 -8.55 -7.80 -29.50
CA GLU A 801 -9.99 -7.55 -29.44
C GLU A 801 -10.38 -6.27 -30.20
N ALA A 802 -9.68 -5.16 -29.94
CA ALA A 802 -9.93 -3.89 -30.63
C ALA A 802 -9.80 -4.00 -32.16
N LEU A 803 -8.81 -4.74 -32.67
CA LEU A 803 -8.61 -4.91 -34.12
C LEU A 803 -9.57 -5.93 -34.76
N LEU A 804 -10.05 -6.91 -34.00
CA LEU A 804 -11.04 -7.88 -34.47
C LEU A 804 -12.47 -7.31 -34.48
N TYR A 805 -12.74 -6.29 -33.67
CA TYR A 805 -14.08 -5.71 -33.52
C TYR A 805 -14.69 -5.19 -34.83
N PRO A 806 -13.97 -4.45 -35.71
CA PRO A 806 -14.48 -4.04 -37.02
C PRO A 806 -14.88 -5.20 -37.93
N PHE A 807 -14.09 -6.28 -37.97
CA PHE A 807 -14.39 -7.47 -38.77
C PHE A 807 -15.68 -8.14 -38.31
N LEU A 808 -15.84 -8.30 -36.99
CA LEU A 808 -17.05 -8.88 -36.42
C LEU A 808 -18.29 -8.02 -36.74
N HIS A 809 -18.18 -6.70 -36.61
CA HIS A 809 -19.26 -5.78 -36.95
C HIS A 809 -19.68 -5.89 -38.43
N MET A 810 -18.71 -5.96 -39.36
CA MET A 810 -19.01 -6.05 -40.80
C MET A 810 -19.58 -7.41 -41.20
N CYS A 811 -19.08 -8.50 -40.61
CA CYS A 811 -19.64 -9.84 -40.79
C CYS A 811 -21.09 -9.94 -40.31
N LEU A 812 -21.52 -9.12 -39.34
CA LEU A 812 -22.89 -9.09 -38.85
C LEU A 812 -23.84 -8.22 -39.67
N THR A 813 -23.35 -7.05 -40.07
CA THR A 813 -24.17 -6.01 -40.69
C THR A 813 -24.29 -6.22 -42.20
N SER A 814 -23.21 -6.68 -42.85
CA SER A 814 -23.09 -6.79 -44.31
C SER A 814 -22.38 -8.09 -44.74
N GLN A 815 -22.79 -9.22 -44.18
CA GLN A 815 -22.12 -10.53 -44.29
C GLN A 815 -21.76 -10.95 -45.73
N GLU A 816 -22.75 -11.00 -46.63
CA GLU A 816 -22.58 -11.54 -48.00
C GLU A 816 -21.65 -10.67 -48.85
N GLU A 817 -21.76 -9.36 -48.71
CA GLU A 817 -20.96 -8.41 -49.48
C GLU A 817 -19.53 -8.31 -48.95
N THR A 818 -19.35 -8.42 -47.63
CA THR A 818 -18.03 -8.40 -46.99
C THR A 818 -17.25 -9.67 -47.32
N LEU A 819 -17.86 -10.85 -47.14
CA LEU A 819 -17.18 -12.13 -47.40
C LEU A 819 -16.90 -12.37 -48.89
N SER A 820 -17.68 -11.80 -49.80
CA SER A 820 -17.43 -11.94 -51.25
C SER A 820 -16.33 -11.02 -51.78
N LYS A 821 -15.98 -9.96 -51.03
CA LYS A 821 -14.94 -8.99 -51.40
C LYS A 821 -13.60 -9.23 -50.70
N LEU A 822 -13.57 -9.98 -49.59
CA LEU A 822 -12.35 -10.38 -48.90
C LEU A 822 -11.66 -11.54 -49.64
N GLU A 823 -10.33 -11.52 -49.70
CA GLU A 823 -9.57 -12.65 -50.23
C GLU A 823 -9.50 -13.82 -49.23
N ASP A 824 -9.45 -15.05 -49.73
CA ASP A 824 -9.29 -16.29 -48.93
C ASP A 824 -8.17 -16.21 -47.88
N ARG A 825 -7.09 -15.51 -48.24
CA ARG A 825 -5.95 -15.26 -47.35
C ARG A 825 -6.31 -14.35 -46.17
N GLU A 826 -7.08 -13.31 -46.40
CA GLU A 826 -7.52 -12.35 -45.37
C GLU A 826 -8.47 -13.01 -44.37
N ILE A 827 -9.38 -13.85 -44.91
CA ILE A 827 -10.30 -14.68 -44.12
C ILE A 827 -9.52 -15.65 -43.24
N GLN A 828 -8.50 -16.33 -43.79
CA GLN A 828 -7.68 -17.26 -43.02
C GLN A 828 -6.94 -16.57 -41.87
N ILE A 829 -6.37 -15.39 -42.10
CA ILE A 829 -5.63 -14.62 -41.07
C ILE A 829 -6.56 -14.20 -39.94
N PHE A 830 -7.78 -13.76 -40.28
CA PHE A 830 -8.80 -13.42 -39.29
C PHE A 830 -9.18 -14.62 -38.42
N VAL A 831 -9.39 -15.79 -39.05
CA VAL A 831 -9.74 -17.03 -38.35
C VAL A 831 -8.62 -17.50 -37.43
N ASP A 832 -7.37 -17.47 -37.88
CA ASP A 832 -6.22 -17.90 -37.09
C ASP A 832 -6.02 -17.01 -35.86
N ASN A 833 -6.21 -15.68 -35.99
CA ASN A 833 -6.08 -14.75 -34.86
C ASN A 833 -7.26 -14.84 -33.87
N LEU A 834 -8.47 -15.11 -34.36
CA LEU A 834 -9.62 -15.42 -33.50
C LEU A 834 -9.41 -16.72 -32.70
N ALA A 835 -8.85 -17.75 -33.32
CA ALA A 835 -8.51 -19.00 -32.65
C ALA A 835 -7.44 -18.76 -31.56
N ASN A 836 -6.38 -18.00 -31.89
CA ASN A 836 -5.35 -17.61 -30.92
C ASN A 836 -5.91 -16.78 -29.74
N TYR A 837 -6.87 -15.87 -30.00
CA TYR A 837 -7.55 -15.12 -28.94
C TYR A 837 -8.35 -16.03 -28.01
N ALA A 838 -9.05 -17.03 -28.56
CA ALA A 838 -9.79 -18.02 -27.79
C ALA A 838 -8.87 -18.93 -26.95
N GLU A 839 -7.73 -19.37 -27.50
CA GLU A 839 -6.74 -20.20 -26.79
C GLU A 839 -6.10 -19.51 -25.59
N ARG A 840 -5.96 -18.17 -25.62
CA ARG A 840 -5.37 -17.37 -24.54
C ARG A 840 -6.28 -17.17 -23.32
N GLY A 841 -7.45 -17.82 -23.27
CA GLY A 841 -8.27 -17.91 -22.06
C GLY A 841 -9.14 -16.68 -21.73
N ALA A 842 -9.26 -15.70 -22.62
CA ALA A 842 -10.03 -14.47 -22.39
C ALA A 842 -11.55 -14.70 -22.15
N PHE A 843 -12.12 -15.83 -22.60
CA PHE A 843 -13.50 -16.21 -22.33
C PHE A 843 -13.77 -16.66 -20.87
N ARG A 844 -12.73 -16.81 -20.05
CA ARG A 844 -12.86 -17.20 -18.62
C ARG A 844 -12.99 -16.01 -17.67
N ASN A 845 -12.79 -14.77 -18.14
CA ASN A 845 -12.74 -13.61 -17.27
C ASN A 845 -14.14 -12.99 -17.03
N LYS A 846 -14.68 -13.11 -15.81
CA LYS A 846 -16.06 -12.71 -15.43
C LYS A 846 -16.32 -11.19 -15.50
N ASN A 847 -15.28 -10.35 -15.49
CA ASN A 847 -15.40 -8.90 -15.29
C ASN A 847 -15.28 -8.04 -16.56
N ALA A 848 -15.10 -8.65 -17.73
CA ALA A 848 -15.01 -7.86 -18.95
C ALA A 848 -16.41 -7.41 -19.38
N LYS A 849 -16.52 -6.14 -19.81
CA LYS A 849 -17.67 -5.52 -20.51
C LYS A 849 -17.96 -6.21 -21.88
N ASN A 850 -17.88 -7.54 -21.94
CA ASN A 850 -17.99 -8.43 -23.10
C ASN A 850 -19.44 -8.59 -23.58
N GLY A 851 -20.27 -7.56 -23.42
CA GLY A 851 -21.63 -7.53 -23.93
C GLY A 851 -21.65 -7.58 -25.45
N CYS A 852 -20.73 -6.89 -26.14
CA CYS A 852 -20.78 -6.81 -27.60
C CYS A 852 -20.47 -8.15 -28.26
N LEU A 853 -19.34 -8.81 -27.99
CA LEU A 853 -19.02 -10.12 -28.61
C LEU A 853 -20.08 -11.19 -28.28
N LYS A 854 -20.58 -11.23 -27.02
CA LYS A 854 -21.60 -12.18 -26.55
C LYS A 854 -22.96 -11.92 -27.24
N VAL A 855 -23.40 -10.66 -27.34
CA VAL A 855 -24.65 -10.25 -28.02
C VAL A 855 -24.55 -10.41 -29.54
N ILE A 856 -23.37 -10.19 -30.12
CA ILE A 856 -23.07 -10.37 -31.54
C ILE A 856 -23.16 -11.85 -31.92
N LEU A 857 -22.55 -12.73 -31.13
CA LEU A 857 -22.60 -14.18 -31.33
C LEU A 857 -24.00 -14.75 -31.04
N MET A 858 -24.70 -14.28 -30.00
CA MET A 858 -26.09 -14.65 -29.73
C MET A 858 -27.06 -14.17 -30.81
N ASN A 859 -26.85 -13.01 -31.44
CA ASN A 859 -27.67 -12.54 -32.56
C ASN A 859 -27.44 -13.35 -33.85
N ILE A 860 -26.21 -13.84 -34.09
CA ILE A 860 -25.94 -14.79 -35.19
C ILE A 860 -26.72 -16.09 -34.94
N VAL A 861 -26.63 -16.62 -33.72
CA VAL A 861 -27.34 -17.85 -33.32
C VAL A 861 -28.86 -17.67 -33.34
N GLN A 862 -29.39 -16.54 -32.84
CA GLN A 862 -30.82 -16.22 -32.87
C GLN A 862 -31.35 -15.95 -34.28
N ARG A 863 -30.59 -15.34 -35.19
CA ARG A 863 -31.00 -15.17 -36.60
C ARG A 863 -30.98 -16.49 -37.35
N ILE A 864 -30.04 -17.39 -37.05
CA ILE A 864 -30.05 -18.78 -37.54
C ILE A 864 -31.30 -19.51 -37.00
N HIS A 865 -31.66 -19.31 -35.73
CA HIS A 865 -32.82 -19.95 -35.09
C HIS A 865 -34.19 -19.37 -35.52
N GLN A 866 -34.29 -18.06 -35.77
CA GLN A 866 -35.52 -17.40 -36.24
C GLN A 866 -35.82 -17.70 -37.72
N TYR A 867 -34.78 -17.95 -38.55
CA TYR A 867 -34.97 -18.37 -39.94
C TYR A 867 -35.50 -19.81 -40.09
N ASP A 868 -35.25 -20.68 -39.11
CA ASP A 868 -35.71 -22.08 -39.13
C ASP A 868 -37.21 -22.24 -38.83
N LYS A 869 -37.82 -21.25 -38.16
CA LYS A 869 -39.27 -21.26 -37.84
C LYS A 869 -40.17 -20.58 -38.88
N GLY A 870 -39.62 -20.04 -39.98
CA GLY A 870 -40.32 -19.02 -40.78
C GLY A 870 -40.53 -19.19 -42.29
N CYS A 871 -39.93 -20.15 -43.02
CA CYS A 871 -40.07 -20.15 -44.49
C CYS A 871 -39.96 -21.50 -45.21
N ASN A 872 -40.70 -21.59 -46.34
CA ASN A 872 -40.86 -22.74 -47.24
C ASN A 872 -39.56 -23.30 -47.84
N ASP A 873 -39.61 -24.58 -48.21
CA ASP A 873 -38.52 -25.48 -48.62
C ASP A 873 -37.50 -24.97 -49.65
N THR A 874 -37.83 -23.95 -50.45
CA THR A 874 -36.89 -23.35 -51.41
C THR A 874 -35.80 -22.50 -50.74
N HIS A 875 -36.07 -21.86 -49.60
CA HIS A 875 -35.07 -21.07 -48.86
C HIS A 875 -34.16 -21.92 -47.95
N LYS A 876 -34.62 -23.11 -47.51
CA LYS A 876 -33.75 -24.11 -46.85
C LYS A 876 -32.62 -24.57 -47.76
N SER A 877 -32.84 -24.65 -49.07
CA SER A 877 -31.78 -24.97 -50.04
C SER A 877 -30.72 -23.87 -50.17
N ASN A 878 -31.09 -22.60 -49.95
CA ASN A 878 -30.16 -21.47 -49.98
C ASN A 878 -29.39 -21.30 -48.66
N LEU A 879 -29.97 -21.62 -47.50
CA LEU A 879 -29.21 -21.67 -46.25
C LEU A 879 -28.31 -22.91 -46.20
N CYS A 880 -28.77 -24.06 -46.70
CA CYS A 880 -27.91 -25.22 -46.91
C CYS A 880 -26.83 -24.94 -47.94
N SER A 881 -27.09 -24.16 -49.02
CA SER A 881 -26.05 -23.74 -49.97
C SER A 881 -25.04 -22.76 -49.36
N ARG A 882 -25.48 -21.87 -48.47
CA ARG A 882 -24.62 -20.91 -47.74
C ARG A 882 -23.81 -21.53 -46.60
N LEU A 883 -24.39 -22.46 -45.84
CA LEU A 883 -23.65 -23.30 -44.89
C LEU A 883 -22.76 -24.31 -45.62
N THR A 884 -23.13 -24.75 -46.84
CA THR A 884 -22.20 -25.50 -47.72
C THR A 884 -21.18 -24.63 -48.44
N GLN A 885 -21.25 -23.29 -48.38
CA GLN A 885 -20.14 -22.41 -48.73
C GLN A 885 -19.18 -22.24 -47.54
N ILE A 886 -19.69 -22.16 -46.31
CA ILE A 886 -18.88 -22.24 -45.08
C ILE A 886 -18.20 -23.62 -44.94
N ARG A 887 -18.77 -24.68 -45.54
CA ARG A 887 -18.20 -26.03 -45.67
C ARG A 887 -16.87 -26.09 -46.43
N GLU A 888 -16.55 -25.11 -47.27
CA GLU A 888 -15.25 -25.06 -47.94
C GLU A 888 -14.12 -24.53 -47.03
N TYR A 889 -14.45 -24.05 -45.82
CA TYR A 889 -13.50 -23.63 -44.77
C TYR A 889 -13.74 -24.37 -43.43
N PRO A 890 -13.27 -25.63 -43.31
CA PRO A 890 -13.46 -26.49 -42.14
C PRO A 890 -13.07 -25.87 -40.77
N PRO A 891 -12.01 -25.03 -40.66
CA PRO A 891 -11.64 -24.42 -39.38
C PRO A 891 -12.67 -23.42 -38.86
N LEU A 892 -13.20 -22.56 -39.75
CA LEU A 892 -14.23 -21.57 -39.41
C LEU A 892 -15.54 -22.26 -38.98
N PHE A 893 -15.91 -23.34 -39.66
CA PHE A 893 -17.09 -24.14 -39.31
C PHE A 893 -16.94 -24.87 -37.97
N ALA A 894 -15.79 -25.50 -37.72
CA ALA A 894 -15.49 -26.15 -36.45
C ALA A 894 -15.43 -25.15 -35.28
N PHE A 895 -14.92 -23.94 -35.53
CA PHE A 895 -14.83 -22.87 -34.54
C PHE A 895 -16.19 -22.25 -34.19
N ILE A 896 -17.06 -22.00 -35.18
CA ILE A 896 -18.45 -21.57 -34.95
C ILE A 896 -19.20 -22.61 -34.11
N LEU A 897 -19.02 -23.91 -34.38
CA LEU A 897 -19.59 -25.00 -33.59
C LEU A 897 -19.03 -25.07 -32.16
N MET A 898 -17.74 -24.82 -31.98
CA MET A 898 -17.08 -24.77 -30.67
C MET A 898 -17.61 -23.59 -29.82
N ILE A 899 -17.75 -22.40 -30.41
CA ILE A 899 -18.32 -21.22 -29.75
C ILE A 899 -19.79 -21.44 -29.38
N CYS A 900 -20.60 -22.02 -30.27
CA CYS A 900 -22.00 -22.35 -29.96
C CYS A 900 -22.11 -23.28 -28.74
N ARG A 901 -21.22 -24.27 -28.61
CA ARG A 901 -21.17 -25.16 -27.42
C ARG A 901 -20.63 -24.48 -26.15
N MET A 902 -19.69 -23.55 -26.27
CA MET A 902 -19.14 -22.80 -25.12
C MET A 902 -20.16 -21.80 -24.56
N VAL A 903 -20.93 -21.15 -25.43
CA VAL A 903 -22.05 -20.26 -25.05
C VAL A 903 -23.19 -21.05 -24.38
N GLU A 904 -23.51 -22.25 -24.86
CA GLU A 904 -24.48 -23.15 -24.21
C GLU A 904 -24.00 -23.70 -22.86
N ARG A 905 -22.70 -24.02 -22.70
CA ARG A 905 -22.14 -24.45 -21.40
C ARG A 905 -22.17 -23.33 -20.35
N GLN A 906 -21.93 -22.07 -20.74
CA GLN A 906 -22.04 -20.92 -19.84
C GLN A 906 -23.50 -20.56 -19.53
N SER A 907 -24.44 -20.67 -20.47
CA SER A 907 -25.85 -20.45 -20.15
C SER A 907 -26.39 -21.50 -19.17
N ILE A 908 -25.91 -22.74 -19.25
CA ILE A 908 -26.24 -23.80 -18.28
C ILE A 908 -25.58 -23.53 -16.91
N SER A 909 -24.37 -22.96 -16.85
CA SER A 909 -23.76 -22.57 -15.55
C SER A 909 -24.37 -21.31 -14.96
N ASP A 910 -24.71 -20.32 -15.79
CA ASP A 910 -25.37 -19.07 -15.38
C ASP A 910 -26.79 -19.37 -14.86
N GLU A 911 -27.52 -20.34 -15.46
CA GLU A 911 -28.82 -20.81 -14.95
C GLU A 911 -28.71 -21.64 -13.65
N PHE A 912 -27.56 -22.30 -13.41
CA PHE A 912 -27.28 -23.00 -12.14
C PHE A 912 -26.82 -22.04 -11.03
N ASP A 913 -26.03 -21.01 -11.35
CA ASP A 913 -25.58 -19.96 -10.43
C ASP A 913 -26.73 -18.97 -10.10
N GLU A 914 -27.64 -18.69 -11.04
CA GLU A 914 -28.91 -17.99 -10.77
C GLU A 914 -29.82 -18.83 -9.86
N TYR A 915 -29.80 -20.16 -9.97
CA TYR A 915 -30.53 -21.06 -9.06
C TYR A 915 -29.92 -21.08 -7.66
N ASP A 916 -28.59 -21.12 -7.52
CA ASP A 916 -27.90 -21.07 -6.22
C ASP A 916 -27.99 -19.69 -5.55
N SER A 917 -28.01 -18.60 -6.32
CA SER A 917 -28.26 -17.25 -5.78
C SER A 917 -29.73 -17.04 -5.42
N PHE A 918 -30.70 -17.61 -6.15
CA PHE A 918 -32.11 -17.60 -5.76
C PHE A 918 -32.40 -18.48 -4.53
N CYS A 919 -31.73 -19.64 -4.40
CA CYS A 919 -31.85 -20.49 -3.21
C CYS A 919 -31.25 -19.82 -1.95
N ASN A 920 -30.23 -18.96 -2.10
CA ASN A 920 -29.64 -18.20 -0.99
C ASN A 920 -30.47 -16.97 -0.56
N ILE A 921 -31.38 -16.48 -1.41
CA ILE A 921 -32.28 -15.36 -1.08
C ILE A 921 -33.58 -15.85 -0.37
N GLY A 922 -33.82 -17.17 -0.34
CA GLY A 922 -35.05 -17.79 0.15
C GLY A 922 -35.11 -18.22 1.63
N ALA A 923 -34.29 -17.68 2.52
CA ALA A 923 -34.34 -18.03 3.96
C ALA A 923 -35.43 -17.27 4.76
N GLN A 924 -36.25 -16.42 4.13
CA GLN A 924 -37.34 -15.72 4.81
C GLN A 924 -38.65 -15.78 4.00
N GLN A 925 -39.54 -16.69 4.45
CA GLN A 925 -40.99 -16.83 4.20
C GLN A 925 -41.47 -18.03 3.34
N PRO A 926 -42.62 -18.66 3.69
CA PRO A 926 -43.00 -19.96 3.13
C PRO A 926 -43.99 -19.90 1.95
N SER A 927 -43.78 -20.85 1.04
CA SER A 927 -44.77 -21.59 0.22
C SER A 927 -45.58 -20.86 -0.85
N ASP A 928 -45.13 -20.95 -2.10
CA ASP A 928 -46.05 -21.08 -3.24
C ASP A 928 -45.58 -22.15 -4.24
N THR A 929 -45.88 -23.41 -3.91
CA THR A 929 -45.46 -24.64 -4.62
C THR A 929 -45.97 -24.80 -6.07
N THR A 930 -46.73 -23.83 -6.58
CA THR A 930 -47.23 -23.83 -7.96
C THR A 930 -46.29 -23.15 -8.95
N PHE A 931 -45.52 -22.15 -8.52
CA PHE A 931 -44.57 -21.43 -9.39
C PHE A 931 -43.32 -22.27 -9.66
N GLU A 932 -42.75 -22.91 -8.63
CA GLU A 932 -41.61 -23.83 -8.78
C GLU A 932 -41.92 -25.00 -9.72
N LYS A 933 -43.13 -25.55 -9.68
CA LYS A 933 -43.55 -26.63 -10.59
C LYS A 933 -43.63 -26.18 -12.04
N GLN A 934 -44.10 -24.97 -12.30
CA GLN A 934 -44.18 -24.41 -13.66
C GLN A 934 -42.79 -24.09 -14.22
N CYS A 935 -41.88 -23.56 -13.39
CA CYS A 935 -40.49 -23.36 -13.78
C CYS A 935 -39.77 -24.69 -14.06
N LEU A 936 -39.95 -25.70 -13.21
CA LEU A 936 -39.36 -27.04 -13.41
C LEU A 936 -39.91 -27.76 -14.65
N GLU A 937 -41.19 -27.62 -14.98
CA GLU A 937 -41.75 -28.17 -16.22
C GLU A 937 -41.23 -27.44 -17.47
N LYS A 938 -41.04 -26.13 -17.39
CA LYS A 938 -40.47 -25.33 -18.48
C LYS A 938 -39.01 -25.69 -18.73
N ILE A 939 -38.20 -25.76 -17.66
CA ILE A 939 -36.79 -26.20 -17.70
C ILE A 939 -36.69 -27.63 -18.24
N ARG A 940 -37.55 -28.56 -17.78
CA ARG A 940 -37.56 -29.95 -18.33
C ARG A 940 -37.94 -29.99 -19.81
N SER A 941 -38.87 -29.14 -20.25
CA SER A 941 -39.26 -29.07 -21.66
C SER A 941 -38.12 -28.51 -22.53
N GLU A 942 -37.37 -27.53 -22.03
CA GLU A 942 -36.23 -26.93 -22.72
C GLU A 942 -35.04 -27.88 -22.74
N ILE A 943 -34.72 -28.55 -21.62
CA ILE A 943 -33.70 -29.62 -21.57
C ILE A 943 -34.05 -30.77 -22.52
N SER A 944 -35.32 -31.20 -22.55
CA SER A 944 -35.75 -32.27 -23.45
C SER A 944 -35.62 -31.86 -24.91
N ASN A 945 -35.98 -30.63 -25.26
CA ASN A 945 -35.84 -30.08 -26.62
C ASN A 945 -34.36 -29.96 -27.04
N SER A 946 -33.49 -29.53 -26.12
CA SER A 946 -32.04 -29.47 -26.35
C SER A 946 -31.45 -30.87 -26.58
N GLN A 947 -31.90 -31.89 -25.84
CA GLN A 947 -31.45 -33.27 -26.02
C GLN A 947 -31.88 -33.89 -27.35
N THR A 948 -33.10 -33.63 -27.83
CA THR A 948 -33.53 -34.04 -29.18
C THR A 948 -32.73 -33.32 -30.25
N THR A 949 -32.50 -32.02 -30.08
CA THR A 949 -31.69 -31.21 -31.02
C THR A 949 -30.24 -31.73 -31.09
N ILE A 950 -29.67 -32.15 -29.96
CA ILE A 950 -28.35 -32.78 -29.88
C ILE A 950 -28.32 -34.14 -30.59
N GLN A 951 -29.36 -34.97 -30.45
CA GLN A 951 -29.42 -36.26 -31.15
C GLN A 951 -29.59 -36.09 -32.67
N GLU A 952 -30.37 -35.10 -33.10
CA GLU A 952 -30.57 -34.77 -34.51
C GLU A 952 -29.28 -34.20 -35.12
N LEU A 953 -28.63 -33.24 -34.45
CA LEU A 953 -27.32 -32.71 -34.85
C LEU A 953 -26.23 -33.78 -34.85
N LYS A 954 -26.23 -34.69 -33.88
CA LYS A 954 -25.30 -35.83 -33.84
C LYS A 954 -25.51 -36.76 -35.02
N SER A 955 -26.75 -37.10 -35.36
CA SER A 955 -27.06 -37.92 -36.54
C SER A 955 -26.68 -37.22 -37.85
N LEU A 956 -26.84 -35.89 -37.88
CA LEU A 956 -26.49 -35.05 -39.02
C LEU A 956 -24.96 -35.00 -39.19
N ILE A 957 -24.20 -34.80 -38.11
CA ILE A 957 -22.72 -34.79 -38.09
C ILE A 957 -22.15 -36.16 -38.48
N GLU A 958 -22.71 -37.25 -37.93
CA GLU A 958 -22.32 -38.63 -38.29
C GLU A 958 -22.60 -38.97 -39.76
N SER A 959 -23.58 -38.28 -40.39
CA SER A 959 -23.91 -38.44 -41.81
C SER A 959 -23.07 -37.58 -42.76
N LEU A 960 -22.29 -36.60 -42.25
CA LEU A 960 -21.68 -35.53 -43.05
C LEU A 960 -20.13 -35.51 -43.08
N VAL A 961 -19.45 -36.39 -42.34
CA VAL A 961 -17.97 -36.33 -42.13
C VAL A 961 -17.26 -37.61 -42.64
N GLN A 962 -16.10 -37.48 -43.33
CA GLN A 962 -15.29 -38.64 -43.71
C GLN A 962 -14.50 -39.21 -42.51
N PRO A 963 -14.12 -40.51 -42.50
CA PRO A 963 -13.65 -41.21 -41.29
C PRO A 963 -12.42 -40.58 -40.60
N LYS A 964 -11.53 -39.93 -41.34
CA LYS A 964 -10.34 -39.26 -40.79
C LYS A 964 -10.63 -37.90 -40.13
N GLU A 965 -11.72 -37.24 -40.51
CA GLU A 965 -12.13 -35.94 -39.97
C GLU A 965 -12.95 -36.12 -38.69
N ALA A 966 -13.68 -37.24 -38.57
CA ALA A 966 -14.35 -37.64 -37.34
C ALA A 966 -13.38 -37.88 -36.17
N GLU A 967 -12.16 -38.32 -36.46
CA GLU A 967 -11.10 -38.58 -35.47
C GLU A 967 -10.51 -37.27 -34.92
N LEU A 968 -10.36 -36.24 -35.77
CA LEU A 968 -9.97 -34.87 -35.38
C LEU A 968 -11.07 -34.18 -34.57
N ILE A 969 -12.32 -34.29 -35.03
CA ILE A 969 -13.48 -33.76 -34.31
C ILE A 969 -13.66 -34.46 -32.95
N GLN A 970 -13.43 -35.77 -32.86
CA GLN A 970 -13.42 -36.48 -31.58
C GLN A 970 -12.29 -36.00 -30.65
N LYS A 971 -11.10 -35.76 -31.21
CA LYS A 971 -9.94 -35.29 -30.45
C LYS A 971 -10.10 -33.87 -29.90
N TYR A 972 -10.85 -32.99 -30.57
CA TYR A 972 -11.08 -31.60 -30.14
C TYR A 972 -12.42 -31.38 -29.41
N MET A 973 -13.44 -32.23 -29.61
CA MET A 973 -14.76 -32.10 -28.95
C MET A 973 -14.94 -32.94 -27.68
N PHE A 974 -14.06 -33.89 -27.37
CA PHE A 974 -14.29 -34.89 -26.31
C PHE A 974 -13.09 -35.23 -25.40
N THR A 975 -12.04 -34.40 -25.37
CA THR A 975 -11.07 -34.43 -24.25
C THR A 975 -11.50 -33.39 -23.21
N ASP A 976 -12.08 -33.89 -22.11
CA ASP A 976 -12.60 -33.27 -20.87
C ASP A 976 -13.45 -31.98 -21.00
#